data_AF-A0A068VFC6-F1
#
_entry.id   AF-A0A068VFC6-F1
#
_cell.length_a   1.000
_cell.length_b   1.000
_cell.length_c   1.000
_cell.angle_alpha   90.00
_cell.angle_beta   90.00
_cell.angle_gamma   90.00
#
_symmetry.space_group_name_H-M   'P 1'
#
loop_
_entity.id
_entity.type
_entity.pdbx_description
1 polymer ?
#
loop_
_entity_poly.entity_id
_entity_poly.type
_entity_poly.pdbx_seq_one_letter_code
_entity_poly.pdbx_strand_id
1 'polypeptide(L)'
;MIGFQLEANLLEHTLVNSNTTHFSYYFLSFSHSHWNNTLYVFPQFCLSYLNFYANELSQEIPPEICNLTNLTHLDFGSNQLSGPIPVAMGNLISLQFLSLSQNNLTGAIPKSLDNLTNLIILYLYENQISGSISKEIGDLKFLTHMELGENQLNGSIPVSIGNLSNLEVLSLRNNQFSGSIPATFGNLTNLIQLDLSHNQLNGSIPASIGNLSNLEVLYLYNNQFSGSIPVTFGNLNRLVNLSLHQNHLSGPIPPVIGNLSSLQFLYLYQNNHTSAIPKSLGNLTNLIDLELSDNQLNGSIPASIGNLSNLEVLYLYNNQFSGSIPVTFGNLNRLVNLSLHQNHLSGPIPPSLGNLTNLIDLELSDNQLNGSIPASIGNLSNLEVLYLYNNQFSGSIPVTFGNLNRLVNLSLHQNHLSGPVPPVIGNLSSLQFLYLYQNNHTSAIPKSLGNLTNLIDLELSDNQLNGSIPASIGNLSNLEVLYLYNNQFSGSIPVTFGNLNRLVNLSLHQNHLSGPVPPVIGNLSSLQFLYLYQNNLTGAIPKSLGNLTNLIQLELSHSQLNGSIPASIGNLSNLEVLYLYNNQFSGSIPVTFGNLNRLVNLSLHQNHLSGPVPPVIGNLSSLQFLYLYQNNLTGAIPKSLGNLTNLIQLELSHSQLNGSIPASIGNLSTLEVLYLQNNQFSSIPVTFGNLNR
;
A
#
# COMPACT_ATOMS: atom_id res chain seq x y z
N MET A 1 -56.32 -21.52 6.19
CA MET A 1 -56.68 -21.55 4.75
C MET A 1 -56.11 -20.29 4.10
N ILE A 2 -54.81 -20.26 3.83
CA ILE A 2 -54.16 -19.47 2.78
C ILE A 2 -53.02 -20.38 2.32
N GLY A 3 -53.22 -21.03 1.18
CA GLY A 3 -52.26 -21.94 0.58
C GLY A 3 -51.23 -21.16 -0.22
N PHE A 4 -49.96 -21.49 -0.03
CA PHE A 4 -48.93 -21.20 -1.02
C PHE A 4 -48.71 -22.48 -1.82
N GLN A 5 -48.95 -22.34 -3.12
CA GLN A 5 -48.84 -23.38 -4.12
C GLN A 5 -47.35 -23.60 -4.39
N LEU A 6 -46.84 -24.77 -3.98
CA LEU A 6 -45.51 -25.25 -4.35
C LEU A 6 -45.50 -25.54 -5.86
N GLU A 7 -44.74 -24.79 -6.65
CA GLU A 7 -44.39 -25.21 -8.01
C GLU A 7 -43.26 -26.24 -7.93
N ALA A 8 -43.65 -27.52 -7.79
CA ALA A 8 -42.76 -28.65 -8.01
C ALA A 8 -42.75 -28.99 -9.50
N ASN A 9 -41.60 -28.87 -10.17
CA ASN A 9 -41.41 -29.45 -11.50
C ASN A 9 -41.15 -30.96 -11.36
N LEU A 10 -42.22 -31.74 -11.31
CA LEU A 10 -42.18 -33.20 -11.44
C LEU A 10 -42.05 -33.56 -12.92
N LEU A 11 -40.84 -33.89 -13.39
CA LEU A 11 -40.61 -34.44 -14.72
C LEU A 11 -40.45 -35.96 -14.62
N GLU A 12 -41.44 -36.70 -15.13
CA GLU A 12 -41.41 -38.16 -15.25
C GLU A 12 -40.79 -38.53 -16.61
N HIS A 13 -39.60 -39.12 -16.63
CA HIS A 13 -38.98 -39.65 -17.86
C HIS A 13 -39.15 -41.18 -17.91
N THR A 14 -40.05 -41.65 -18.78
CA THR A 14 -40.17 -43.08 -19.13
C THR A 14 -39.18 -43.45 -20.24
N LEU A 15 -38.12 -44.22 -19.92
CA LEU A 15 -37.31 -44.92 -20.91
C LEU A 15 -37.91 -46.32 -21.14
N VAL A 16 -38.52 -46.53 -22.30
CA VAL A 16 -39.00 -47.84 -22.73
C VAL A 16 -37.83 -48.65 -23.27
N ASN A 17 -37.40 -49.66 -22.53
CA ASN A 17 -36.78 -50.83 -23.14
C ASN A 17 -37.29 -52.10 -22.45
N SER A 18 -37.74 -53.04 -23.27
CA SER A 18 -38.55 -54.20 -22.88
C SER A 18 -37.79 -55.21 -22.02
N ASN A 19 -38.45 -55.61 -20.94
CA ASN A 19 -38.20 -56.72 -20.00
C ASN A 19 -37.30 -56.42 -18.77
N THR A 20 -38.00 -56.48 -17.61
CA THR A 20 -37.58 -56.54 -16.19
C THR A 20 -37.47 -55.22 -15.40
N THR A 21 -38.32 -55.15 -14.34
CA THR A 21 -38.44 -54.17 -13.23
C THR A 21 -38.58 -52.67 -13.57
N HIS A 22 -39.76 -52.12 -13.27
CA HIS A 22 -40.05 -50.69 -13.38
C HIS A 22 -39.38 -49.91 -12.24
N PHE A 23 -38.47 -48.99 -12.54
CA PHE A 23 -38.04 -47.93 -11.63
C PHE A 23 -38.44 -46.58 -12.25
N SER A 24 -39.49 -45.95 -11.71
CA SER A 24 -39.76 -44.54 -11.96
C SER A 24 -38.75 -43.72 -11.17
N TYR A 25 -38.03 -42.79 -11.80
CA TYR A 25 -37.15 -41.85 -11.11
C TYR A 25 -37.91 -40.54 -10.85
N TYR A 26 -37.92 -40.07 -9.60
CA TYR A 26 -38.48 -38.76 -9.26
C TYR A 26 -37.35 -37.75 -9.10
N PHE A 27 -37.55 -36.54 -9.63
CA PHE A 27 -36.66 -35.39 -9.50
C PHE A 27 -37.35 -34.35 -8.62
N LEU A 28 -36.67 -33.86 -7.58
CA LEU A 28 -37.11 -32.71 -6.79
C LEU A 28 -36.02 -31.64 -6.82
N SER A 29 -36.33 -30.50 -7.43
CA SER A 29 -35.48 -29.32 -7.42
C SER A 29 -36.29 -28.13 -6.91
N PHE A 30 -35.77 -27.46 -5.90
CA PHE A 30 -36.32 -26.21 -5.36
C PHE A 30 -35.24 -25.15 -5.48
N SER A 31 -35.50 -24.11 -6.28
CA SER A 31 -34.74 -22.86 -6.21
C SER A 31 -35.65 -21.79 -5.62
N HIS A 32 -35.14 -20.98 -4.69
CA HIS A 32 -35.87 -19.89 -4.02
C HIS A 32 -37.06 -20.28 -3.12
N SER A 33 -36.94 -21.35 -2.32
CA SER A 33 -37.99 -21.90 -1.45
C SER A 33 -37.60 -21.96 0.04
N HIS A 34 -38.54 -21.65 0.95
CA HIS A 34 -38.38 -21.93 2.38
C HIS A 34 -38.81 -23.37 2.71
N TRP A 35 -37.92 -24.19 3.26
CA TRP A 35 -38.23 -25.57 3.65
C TRP A 35 -38.72 -25.64 5.10
N ASN A 36 -39.92 -26.18 5.33
CA ASN A 36 -40.58 -26.16 6.64
C ASN A 36 -40.62 -27.54 7.35
N ASN A 37 -39.53 -28.31 7.26
CA ASN A 37 -39.32 -29.58 7.99
C ASN A 37 -40.42 -30.65 7.85
N THR A 38 -41.19 -30.66 6.75
CA THR A 38 -42.14 -31.75 6.49
C THR A 38 -41.81 -32.43 5.16
N LEU A 39 -40.91 -33.43 5.22
CA LEU A 39 -40.84 -34.49 4.23
C LEU A 39 -42.15 -35.30 4.32
N TYR A 40 -43.17 -34.89 3.57
CA TYR A 40 -44.29 -35.78 3.31
C TYR A 40 -43.73 -37.07 2.71
N VAL A 41 -44.24 -38.21 3.18
CA VAL A 41 -43.83 -39.56 2.82
C VAL A 41 -43.99 -39.77 1.32
N PHE A 42 -42.99 -39.37 0.54
CA PHE A 42 -42.79 -39.89 -0.81
C PHE A 42 -42.40 -41.35 -0.66
N PRO A 43 -42.82 -42.25 -1.57
CA PRO A 43 -42.35 -43.62 -1.54
C PRO A 43 -40.80 -43.58 -1.60
N GLN A 44 -40.16 -43.95 -0.48
CA GLN A 44 -38.70 -43.92 -0.24
C GLN A 44 -37.85 -44.63 -1.32
N PHE A 45 -38.49 -45.29 -2.28
CA PHE A 45 -37.87 -46.23 -3.21
C PHE A 45 -37.48 -45.62 -4.56
N CYS A 46 -37.72 -44.33 -4.84
CA CYS A 46 -37.57 -43.80 -6.21
C CYS A 46 -36.88 -42.42 -6.37
N LEU A 47 -36.52 -41.72 -5.30
CA LEU A 47 -35.88 -40.40 -5.40
C LEU A 47 -34.36 -40.56 -5.62
N SER A 48 -33.87 -40.11 -6.79
CA SER A 48 -32.44 -40.19 -7.15
C SER A 48 -31.75 -38.82 -7.23
N TYR A 49 -32.52 -37.74 -7.33
CA TYR A 49 -31.98 -36.40 -7.55
C TYR A 49 -32.65 -35.39 -6.61
N LEU A 50 -31.82 -34.71 -5.80
CA LEU A 50 -32.26 -33.70 -4.86
C LEU A 50 -31.37 -32.46 -4.95
N ASN A 51 -31.98 -31.32 -5.27
CA ASN A 51 -31.26 -30.06 -5.45
C ASN A 51 -31.97 -28.90 -4.74
N PHE A 52 -31.27 -28.31 -3.78
CA PHE A 52 -31.61 -27.15 -2.97
C PHE A 52 -30.56 -26.04 -3.09
N TYR A 53 -29.81 -26.00 -4.18
CA TYR A 53 -28.82 -24.96 -4.44
C TYR A 53 -29.44 -23.56 -4.39
N ALA A 54 -28.73 -22.59 -3.80
CA ALA A 54 -29.11 -21.17 -3.74
C ALA A 54 -30.49 -20.94 -3.09
N ASN A 55 -30.60 -21.31 -1.81
CA ASN A 55 -31.78 -21.07 -0.97
C ASN A 55 -31.39 -20.41 0.36
N GLU A 56 -32.37 -20.23 1.25
CA GLU A 56 -32.19 -19.65 2.59
C GLU A 56 -32.29 -20.72 3.70
N LEU A 57 -31.87 -21.96 3.43
CA LEU A 57 -31.92 -23.03 4.43
C LEU A 57 -30.90 -22.73 5.54
N SER A 58 -31.35 -22.63 6.79
CA SER A 58 -30.50 -22.18 7.91
C SER A 58 -30.35 -23.17 9.07
N GLN A 59 -31.08 -24.29 9.03
CA GLN A 59 -31.01 -25.33 10.07
C GLN A 59 -29.88 -26.33 9.81
N GLU A 60 -29.69 -27.27 10.72
CA GLU A 60 -28.81 -28.42 10.49
C GLU A 60 -29.37 -29.35 9.40
N ILE A 61 -28.50 -30.07 8.72
CA ILE A 61 -28.92 -31.09 7.75
C ILE A 61 -29.58 -32.26 8.51
N PRO A 62 -30.87 -32.56 8.27
CA PRO A 62 -31.56 -33.62 9.00
C PRO A 62 -30.98 -35.01 8.64
N PRO A 63 -30.56 -35.83 9.61
CA PRO A 63 -30.02 -37.16 9.36
C PRO A 63 -30.96 -38.08 8.56
N GLU A 64 -32.27 -37.85 8.64
CA GLU A 64 -33.31 -38.62 7.94
C GLU A 64 -33.17 -38.56 6.42
N ILE A 65 -32.53 -37.51 5.87
CA ILE A 65 -32.25 -37.44 4.43
C ILE A 65 -31.35 -38.58 3.96
N CYS A 66 -30.55 -39.13 4.87
CA CYS A 66 -29.64 -40.23 4.61
C CYS A 66 -30.36 -41.58 4.46
N ASN A 67 -31.68 -41.62 4.67
CA ASN A 67 -32.52 -42.80 4.38
C ASN A 67 -32.85 -42.92 2.87
N LEU A 68 -32.58 -41.90 2.07
CA LEU A 68 -32.82 -41.87 0.63
C LEU A 68 -31.66 -42.52 -0.13
N THR A 69 -31.42 -43.81 0.11
CA THR A 69 -30.22 -44.52 -0.35
C THR A 69 -30.06 -44.61 -1.87
N ASN A 70 -31.11 -44.32 -2.64
CA ASN A 70 -31.09 -44.30 -4.11
C ASN A 70 -30.61 -42.95 -4.70
N LEU A 71 -30.29 -41.95 -3.86
CA LEU A 71 -29.78 -40.66 -4.31
C LEU A 71 -28.45 -40.83 -5.05
N THR A 72 -28.41 -40.31 -6.27
CA THR A 72 -27.21 -40.14 -7.08
C THR A 72 -26.72 -38.69 -7.09
N HIS A 73 -27.61 -37.73 -6.79
CA HIS A 73 -27.28 -36.31 -6.75
C HIS A 73 -27.91 -35.64 -5.54
N LEU A 74 -27.08 -34.97 -4.74
CA LEU A 74 -27.49 -34.18 -3.58
C LEU A 74 -26.75 -32.83 -3.61
N ASP A 75 -27.50 -31.75 -3.78
CA ASP A 75 -26.97 -30.39 -3.79
C ASP A 75 -27.66 -29.52 -2.73
N PHE A 76 -26.89 -29.06 -1.76
CA PHE A 76 -27.27 -28.09 -0.73
C PHE A 76 -26.43 -26.80 -0.80
N GLY A 77 -25.70 -26.60 -1.90
CA GLY A 77 -24.78 -25.47 -2.04
C GLY A 77 -25.46 -24.10 -1.89
N SER A 78 -24.72 -23.09 -1.43
CA SER A 78 -25.18 -21.70 -1.35
C SER A 78 -26.45 -21.55 -0.49
N ASN A 79 -26.31 -21.84 0.79
CA ASN A 79 -27.36 -21.77 1.82
C ASN A 79 -26.77 -21.21 3.13
N GLN A 80 -27.51 -21.31 4.24
CA GLN A 80 -27.10 -20.90 5.57
C GLN A 80 -27.02 -22.08 6.55
N LEU A 81 -26.93 -23.32 6.04
CA LEU A 81 -27.00 -24.55 6.83
C LEU A 81 -25.88 -24.58 7.86
N SER A 82 -26.21 -24.99 9.09
CA SER A 82 -25.29 -25.00 10.22
C SER A 82 -25.04 -26.41 10.77
N GLY A 83 -24.20 -26.53 11.78
CA GLY A 83 -23.93 -27.81 12.46
C GLY A 83 -23.03 -28.75 11.64
N PRO A 84 -22.77 -29.97 12.13
CA PRO A 84 -21.87 -30.91 11.47
C PRO A 84 -22.53 -31.64 10.29
N ILE A 85 -21.72 -32.11 9.35
CA ILE A 85 -22.18 -33.06 8.32
C ILE A 85 -22.64 -34.35 9.02
N PRO A 86 -23.89 -34.82 8.81
CA PRO A 86 -24.37 -36.04 9.45
C PRO A 86 -23.51 -37.27 9.11
N VAL A 87 -23.10 -38.04 10.11
CA VAL A 87 -22.36 -39.30 9.90
C VAL A 87 -23.15 -40.28 9.02
N ALA A 88 -24.48 -40.25 9.11
CA ALA A 88 -25.36 -41.09 8.29
C ALA A 88 -25.26 -40.80 6.79
N MET A 89 -24.68 -39.66 6.36
CA MET A 89 -24.51 -39.31 4.95
C MET A 89 -23.73 -40.38 4.17
N GLY A 90 -22.83 -41.10 4.85
CA GLY A 90 -22.11 -42.25 4.29
C GLY A 90 -22.97 -43.45 3.89
N ASN A 91 -24.26 -43.47 4.25
CA ASN A 91 -25.21 -44.53 3.84
C ASN A 91 -25.72 -44.34 2.40
N LEU A 92 -25.53 -43.15 1.82
CA LEU A 92 -26.01 -42.80 0.48
C LEU A 92 -25.08 -43.35 -0.62
N ILE A 93 -24.79 -44.65 -0.59
CA ILE A 93 -23.74 -45.28 -1.42
C ILE A 93 -23.94 -45.15 -2.94
N SER A 94 -25.12 -44.76 -3.41
CA SER A 94 -25.41 -44.46 -4.82
C SER A 94 -24.99 -43.05 -5.26
N LEU A 95 -24.55 -42.19 -4.33
CA LEU A 95 -24.18 -40.80 -4.61
C LEU A 95 -23.04 -40.71 -5.62
N GLN A 96 -23.23 -39.85 -6.62
CA GLN A 96 -22.26 -39.46 -7.63
C GLN A 96 -21.91 -37.97 -7.51
N PHE A 97 -22.84 -37.13 -7.06
CA PHE A 97 -22.63 -35.70 -6.87
C PHE A 97 -23.08 -35.28 -5.47
N LEU A 98 -22.14 -34.79 -4.66
CA LEU A 98 -22.42 -34.22 -3.35
C LEU A 98 -21.87 -32.79 -3.30
N SER A 99 -22.77 -31.82 -3.13
CA SER A 99 -22.42 -30.42 -2.91
C SER A 99 -23.05 -29.92 -1.61
N LEU A 100 -22.20 -29.46 -0.69
CA LEU A 100 -22.55 -28.80 0.56
C LEU A 100 -21.84 -27.42 0.67
N SER A 101 -21.37 -26.88 -0.45
CA SER A 101 -20.53 -25.68 -0.47
C SER A 101 -21.27 -24.41 -0.04
N GLN A 102 -20.55 -23.35 0.34
CA GLN A 102 -21.12 -22.04 0.67
C GLN A 102 -22.23 -22.12 1.72
N ASN A 103 -21.87 -22.62 2.90
CA ASN A 103 -22.76 -22.79 4.04
C ASN A 103 -22.01 -22.47 5.35
N ASN A 104 -22.66 -22.67 6.50
CA ASN A 104 -22.06 -22.51 7.83
C ASN A 104 -21.78 -23.86 8.50
N LEU A 105 -21.46 -24.90 7.73
CA LEU A 105 -21.23 -26.25 8.28
C LEU A 105 -19.95 -26.28 9.11
N THR A 106 -20.00 -26.99 10.24
CA THR A 106 -18.91 -27.08 11.23
C THR A 106 -18.48 -28.53 11.44
N GLY A 107 -17.58 -28.79 12.39
CA GLY A 107 -17.14 -30.15 12.72
C GLY A 107 -16.22 -30.75 11.65
N ALA A 108 -15.90 -32.04 11.78
CA ALA A 108 -15.00 -32.72 10.85
C ALA A 108 -15.73 -33.42 9.71
N ILE A 109 -15.04 -33.62 8.58
CA ILE A 109 -15.51 -34.51 7.51
C ILE A 109 -15.71 -35.91 8.11
N PRO A 110 -16.95 -36.45 8.16
CA PRO A 110 -17.20 -37.77 8.73
C PRO A 110 -16.49 -38.84 7.93
N LYS A 111 -15.75 -39.74 8.60
CA LYS A 111 -15.10 -40.90 7.97
C LYS A 111 -16.05 -41.80 7.18
N SER A 112 -17.35 -41.78 7.52
CA SER A 112 -18.36 -42.53 6.79
C SER A 112 -18.54 -42.03 5.35
N LEU A 113 -18.15 -40.79 5.01
CA LEU A 113 -18.17 -40.30 3.62
C LEU A 113 -17.21 -41.09 2.72
N ASP A 114 -16.19 -41.75 3.28
CA ASP A 114 -15.28 -42.62 2.53
C ASP A 114 -16.00 -43.87 1.97
N ASN A 115 -17.23 -44.17 2.43
CA ASN A 115 -18.06 -45.25 1.88
C ASN A 115 -18.75 -44.90 0.56
N LEU A 116 -18.75 -43.62 0.15
CA LEU A 116 -19.43 -43.14 -1.06
C LEU A 116 -18.63 -43.46 -2.33
N THR A 117 -18.31 -44.73 -2.54
CA THR A 117 -17.34 -45.15 -3.56
C THR A 117 -17.73 -44.81 -4.99
N ASN A 118 -19.00 -44.50 -5.28
CA ASN A 118 -19.49 -44.04 -6.59
C ASN A 118 -19.36 -42.53 -6.81
N LEU A 119 -18.83 -41.78 -5.84
CA LEU A 119 -18.79 -40.32 -5.89
C LEU A 119 -17.84 -39.82 -6.98
N ILE A 120 -18.32 -38.88 -7.78
CA ILE A 120 -17.63 -38.24 -8.90
C ILE A 120 -17.27 -36.80 -8.56
N ILE A 121 -18.17 -36.08 -7.88
CA ILE A 121 -18.01 -34.68 -7.50
C ILE A 121 -18.26 -34.53 -6.00
N LEU A 122 -17.30 -33.93 -5.31
CA LEU A 122 -17.39 -33.56 -3.90
C LEU A 122 -17.04 -32.08 -3.71
N TYR A 123 -18.04 -31.28 -3.36
CA TYR A 123 -17.89 -29.85 -3.07
C TYR A 123 -18.26 -29.55 -1.62
N LEU A 124 -17.27 -29.17 -0.82
CA LEU A 124 -17.43 -28.77 0.59
C LEU A 124 -16.87 -27.36 0.85
N TYR A 125 -16.47 -26.63 -0.19
CA TYR A 125 -15.79 -25.34 -0.03
C TYR A 125 -16.65 -24.24 0.60
N GLU A 126 -16.02 -23.20 1.15
CA GLU A 126 -16.69 -22.06 1.81
C GLU A 126 -17.61 -22.53 2.95
N ASN A 127 -17.00 -23.10 3.99
CA ASN A 127 -17.67 -23.56 5.21
C ASN A 127 -16.74 -23.34 6.43
N GLN A 128 -17.10 -23.91 7.59
CA GLN A 128 -16.32 -23.90 8.83
C GLN A 128 -15.87 -25.32 9.22
N ILE A 129 -15.70 -26.21 8.24
CA ILE A 129 -15.33 -27.61 8.47
C ILE A 129 -13.87 -27.69 8.93
N SER A 130 -13.61 -28.50 9.95
CA SER A 130 -12.32 -28.61 10.64
C SER A 130 -11.80 -30.04 10.64
N GLY A 131 -10.63 -30.26 11.25
CA GLY A 131 -10.02 -31.59 11.37
C GLY A 131 -9.29 -32.03 10.09
N SER A 132 -8.80 -33.26 10.10
CA SER A 132 -7.96 -33.80 9.01
C SER A 132 -8.79 -34.58 7.99
N ILE A 133 -8.32 -34.59 6.74
CA ILE A 133 -8.80 -35.51 5.71
C ILE A 133 -8.39 -36.94 6.09
N SER A 134 -9.31 -37.90 5.99
CA SER A 134 -9.04 -39.33 6.22
C SER A 134 -8.12 -39.89 5.12
N LYS A 135 -7.42 -41.00 5.40
CA LYS A 135 -6.62 -41.66 4.36
C LYS A 135 -7.50 -42.48 3.41
N GLU A 136 -8.65 -42.95 3.89
CA GLU A 136 -9.63 -43.74 3.14
C GLU A 136 -10.31 -42.93 2.02
N ILE A 137 -10.20 -41.59 2.03
CA ILE A 137 -10.64 -40.75 0.90
C ILE A 137 -10.04 -41.19 -0.45
N GLY A 138 -8.85 -41.80 -0.42
CA GLY A 138 -8.19 -42.34 -1.60
C GLY A 138 -8.89 -43.54 -2.24
N ASP A 139 -9.92 -44.10 -1.59
CA ASP A 139 -10.72 -45.23 -2.09
C ASP A 139 -11.88 -44.77 -3.01
N LEU A 140 -12.17 -43.46 -3.07
CA LEU A 140 -13.21 -42.85 -3.90
C LEU A 140 -12.77 -42.73 -5.38
N LYS A 141 -12.49 -43.86 -6.04
CA LYS A 141 -11.81 -43.93 -7.34
C LYS A 141 -12.50 -43.21 -8.50
N PHE A 142 -13.79 -42.93 -8.40
CA PHE A 142 -14.54 -42.22 -9.46
C PHE A 142 -14.47 -40.69 -9.34
N LEU A 143 -13.85 -40.16 -8.29
CA LEU A 143 -13.73 -38.71 -8.11
C LEU A 143 -12.97 -38.07 -9.28
N THR A 144 -13.61 -37.04 -9.83
CA THR A 144 -13.06 -36.12 -10.84
C THR A 144 -12.86 -34.73 -10.23
N HIS A 145 -13.74 -34.31 -9.31
CA HIS A 145 -13.67 -33.00 -8.68
C HIS A 145 -13.73 -33.14 -7.16
N MET A 146 -12.74 -32.57 -6.49
CA MET A 146 -12.68 -32.49 -5.03
C MET A 146 -12.29 -31.06 -4.64
N GLU A 147 -13.26 -30.30 -4.15
CA GLU A 147 -13.05 -28.93 -3.69
C GLU A 147 -13.44 -28.78 -2.23
N LEU A 148 -12.43 -28.61 -1.39
CA LEU A 148 -12.53 -28.52 0.08
C LEU A 148 -11.98 -27.17 0.60
N GLY A 149 -11.81 -26.20 -0.28
CA GLY A 149 -11.19 -24.91 0.04
C GLY A 149 -12.01 -24.03 0.99
N GLU A 150 -11.43 -22.95 1.50
CA GLU A 150 -12.10 -21.98 2.38
C GLU A 150 -12.79 -22.65 3.58
N ASN A 151 -11.99 -23.36 4.38
CA ASN A 151 -12.43 -24.10 5.55
C ASN A 151 -11.37 -24.01 6.67
N GLN A 152 -11.51 -24.79 7.73
CA GLN A 152 -10.59 -24.90 8.85
C GLN A 152 -9.90 -26.28 8.89
N LEU A 153 -9.79 -26.97 7.75
CA LEU A 153 -9.17 -28.29 7.65
C LEU A 153 -7.68 -28.20 7.98
N ASN A 154 -7.17 -29.20 8.69
CA ASN A 154 -5.81 -29.19 9.22
C ASN A 154 -5.11 -30.54 9.08
N GLY A 155 -3.89 -30.62 9.62
CA GLY A 155 -3.04 -31.80 9.49
C GLY A 155 -2.36 -31.88 8.12
N SER A 156 -1.79 -33.04 7.81
CA SER A 156 -1.09 -33.28 6.55
C SER A 156 -2.04 -33.78 5.46
N ILE A 157 -1.79 -33.37 4.21
CA ILE A 157 -2.48 -33.92 3.04
C ILE A 157 -2.20 -35.44 2.94
N PRO A 158 -3.24 -36.31 2.95
CA PRO A 158 -3.04 -37.76 2.87
C PRO A 158 -2.39 -38.19 1.56
N VAL A 159 -1.38 -39.06 1.66
CA VAL A 159 -0.68 -39.63 0.49
C VAL A 159 -1.60 -40.43 -0.44
N SER A 160 -2.71 -40.94 0.09
CA SER A 160 -3.70 -41.74 -0.60
C SER A 160 -4.55 -40.95 -1.59
N ILE A 161 -4.61 -39.61 -1.51
CA ILE A 161 -5.22 -38.78 -2.55
C ILE A 161 -4.56 -39.05 -3.91
N GLY A 162 -3.26 -39.36 -3.93
CA GLY A 162 -2.55 -39.76 -5.16
C GLY A 162 -3.06 -41.07 -5.80
N ASN A 163 -4.02 -41.77 -5.19
CA ASN A 163 -4.67 -42.94 -5.78
C ASN A 163 -5.95 -42.61 -6.56
N LEU A 164 -6.36 -41.34 -6.62
CA LEU A 164 -7.56 -40.85 -7.31
C LEU A 164 -7.25 -40.55 -8.79
N SER A 165 -6.98 -41.58 -9.57
CA SER A 165 -6.47 -41.42 -10.95
C SER A 165 -7.40 -40.69 -11.93
N ASN A 166 -8.69 -40.55 -11.60
CA ASN A 166 -9.67 -39.82 -12.42
C ASN A 166 -9.77 -38.32 -12.04
N LEU A 167 -9.03 -37.88 -11.03
CA LEU A 167 -9.14 -36.51 -10.52
C LEU A 167 -8.64 -35.49 -11.56
N GLU A 168 -9.52 -34.53 -11.88
CA GLU A 168 -9.31 -33.42 -12.80
C GLU A 168 -9.11 -32.11 -12.03
N VAL A 169 -9.86 -31.91 -10.94
CA VAL A 169 -9.78 -30.71 -10.09
C VAL A 169 -9.56 -31.10 -8.64
N LEU A 170 -8.48 -30.57 -8.05
CA LEU A 170 -8.21 -30.66 -6.63
C LEU A 170 -7.97 -29.25 -6.07
N SER A 171 -8.87 -28.79 -5.20
CA SER A 171 -8.71 -27.53 -4.48
C SER A 171 -8.79 -27.75 -2.97
N LEU A 172 -7.70 -27.43 -2.28
CA LEU A 172 -7.57 -27.42 -0.83
C LEU A 172 -7.25 -26.01 -0.29
N ARG A 173 -7.45 -24.99 -1.12
CA ARG A 173 -7.04 -23.60 -0.85
C ARG A 173 -7.60 -23.04 0.45
N ASN A 174 -6.92 -22.10 1.07
CA ASN A 174 -7.42 -21.35 2.24
C ASN A 174 -7.90 -22.28 3.38
N ASN A 175 -6.95 -23.05 3.93
CA ASN A 175 -7.13 -23.98 5.04
C ASN A 175 -5.90 -23.90 5.97
N GLN A 176 -5.76 -24.87 6.89
CA GLN A 176 -4.64 -24.97 7.83
C GLN A 176 -3.79 -26.24 7.56
N PHE A 177 -3.72 -26.70 6.31
CA PHE A 177 -2.91 -27.88 5.98
C PHE A 177 -1.42 -27.60 6.20
N SER A 178 -0.71 -28.59 6.72
CA SER A 178 0.72 -28.52 7.05
C SER A 178 1.47 -29.74 6.50
N GLY A 179 2.80 -29.75 6.62
CA GLY A 179 3.64 -30.80 6.03
C GLY A 179 3.83 -30.60 4.52
N SER A 180 4.39 -31.60 3.84
CA SER A 180 4.75 -31.49 2.41
C SER A 180 3.67 -32.01 1.48
N ILE A 181 3.70 -31.57 0.22
CA ILE A 181 2.91 -32.17 -0.86
C ILE A 181 3.33 -33.64 -1.03
N PRO A 182 2.40 -34.61 -1.02
CA PRO A 182 2.72 -36.00 -1.29
C PRO A 182 3.30 -36.19 -2.69
N ALA A 183 4.45 -36.87 -2.81
CA ALA A 183 5.03 -37.19 -4.12
C ALA A 183 4.09 -38.06 -4.99
N THR A 184 3.16 -38.80 -4.37
CA THR A 184 2.11 -39.57 -5.04
C THR A 184 1.15 -38.71 -5.85
N PHE A 185 1.11 -37.39 -5.67
CA PHE A 185 0.32 -36.48 -6.52
C PHE A 185 0.74 -36.57 -7.98
N GLY A 186 1.99 -36.94 -8.29
CA GLY A 186 2.43 -37.19 -9.66
C GLY A 186 1.73 -38.35 -10.37
N ASN A 187 0.89 -39.12 -9.68
CA ASN A 187 0.04 -40.16 -10.28
C ASN A 187 -1.31 -39.62 -10.80
N LEU A 188 -1.68 -38.38 -10.48
CA LEU A 188 -2.95 -37.77 -10.85
C LEU A 188 -2.92 -37.26 -12.30
N THR A 189 -2.60 -38.11 -13.27
CA THR A 189 -2.27 -37.67 -14.64
C THR A 189 -3.43 -37.00 -15.41
N ASN A 190 -4.67 -37.10 -14.92
CA ASN A 190 -5.83 -36.40 -15.46
C ASN A 190 -6.03 -34.99 -14.87
N LEU A 191 -5.22 -34.60 -13.89
CA LEU A 191 -5.39 -33.34 -13.17
C LEU A 191 -5.16 -32.15 -14.11
N ILE A 192 -6.15 -31.26 -14.15
CA ILE A 192 -6.21 -30.00 -14.89
C ILE A 192 -5.91 -28.83 -13.94
N GLN A 193 -6.44 -28.88 -12.71
CA GLN A 193 -6.25 -27.84 -11.71
C GLN A 193 -5.78 -28.43 -10.37
N LEU A 194 -4.69 -27.86 -9.86
CA LEU A 194 -4.20 -28.09 -8.50
C LEU A 194 -4.08 -26.76 -7.77
N ASP A 195 -4.92 -26.56 -6.76
CA ASP A 195 -4.87 -25.39 -5.89
C ASP A 195 -4.68 -25.78 -4.42
N LEU A 196 -3.50 -25.47 -3.90
CA LEU A 196 -3.10 -25.69 -2.51
C LEU A 196 -2.75 -24.35 -1.82
N SER A 197 -3.12 -23.22 -2.42
CA SER A 197 -2.76 -21.88 -1.96
C SER A 197 -3.29 -21.56 -0.55
N HIS A 198 -2.70 -20.57 0.12
CA HIS A 198 -3.14 -20.11 1.44
C HIS A 198 -3.25 -21.25 2.47
N ASN A 199 -2.13 -21.93 2.72
CA ASN A 199 -2.01 -23.00 3.72
C ASN A 199 -0.69 -22.83 4.49
N GLN A 200 -0.35 -23.82 5.32
CA GLN A 200 0.91 -23.89 6.08
C GLN A 200 1.80 -25.02 5.53
N LEU A 201 1.67 -25.35 4.24
CA LEU A 201 2.44 -26.43 3.61
C LEU A 201 3.91 -26.03 3.51
N ASN A 202 4.80 -26.99 3.74
CA ASN A 202 6.24 -26.78 3.83
C ASN A 202 7.04 -27.85 3.07
N GLY A 203 8.36 -27.80 3.20
CA GLY A 203 9.26 -28.69 2.46
C GLY A 203 9.39 -28.28 1.00
N SER A 204 9.93 -29.17 0.17
CA SER A 204 10.14 -28.92 -1.25
C SER A 204 8.95 -29.33 -2.10
N ILE A 205 8.76 -28.64 -3.22
CA ILE A 205 7.78 -29.04 -4.23
C ILE A 205 8.28 -30.36 -4.88
N PRO A 206 7.50 -31.46 -4.83
CA PRO A 206 7.93 -32.74 -5.39
C PRO A 206 8.14 -32.67 -6.90
N ALA A 207 9.26 -33.21 -7.38
CA ALA A 207 9.54 -33.28 -8.82
C ALA A 207 8.50 -34.10 -9.60
N SER A 208 7.78 -35.01 -8.93
CA SER A 208 6.71 -35.81 -9.53
C SER A 208 5.49 -34.98 -9.99
N ILE A 209 5.32 -33.75 -9.50
CA ILE A 209 4.31 -32.82 -10.03
C ILE A 209 4.53 -32.56 -11.53
N GLY A 210 5.77 -32.64 -12.01
CA GLY A 210 6.07 -32.54 -13.45
C GLY A 210 5.53 -33.69 -14.31
N ASN A 211 4.92 -34.73 -13.73
CA ASN A 211 4.24 -35.80 -14.47
C ASN A 211 2.80 -35.43 -14.88
N LEU A 212 2.26 -34.32 -14.37
CA LEU A 212 0.87 -33.89 -14.57
C LEU A 212 0.70 -33.20 -15.94
N SER A 213 0.83 -33.95 -17.03
CA SER A 213 0.85 -33.41 -18.39
C SER A 213 -0.44 -32.69 -18.83
N ASN A 214 -1.56 -32.91 -18.13
CA ASN A 214 -2.84 -32.24 -18.36
C ASN A 214 -3.02 -30.95 -17.55
N LEU A 215 -2.08 -30.60 -16.67
CA LEU A 215 -2.23 -29.50 -15.74
C LEU A 215 -2.22 -28.15 -16.48
N GLU A 216 -3.26 -27.37 -16.27
CA GLU A 216 -3.45 -26.02 -16.80
C GLU A 216 -3.26 -24.96 -15.72
N VAL A 217 -3.62 -25.27 -14.46
CA VAL A 217 -3.55 -24.35 -13.32
C VAL A 217 -2.80 -24.99 -12.16
N LEU A 218 -1.73 -24.34 -11.71
CA LEU A 218 -0.98 -24.72 -10.52
C LEU A 218 -0.82 -23.53 -9.57
N TYR A 219 -1.56 -23.58 -8.45
CA TYR A 219 -1.53 -22.57 -7.40
C TYR A 219 -0.98 -23.14 -6.11
N LEU A 220 0.22 -22.71 -5.73
CA LEU A 220 0.91 -23.11 -4.50
C LEU A 220 1.29 -21.89 -3.63
N TYR A 221 0.80 -20.71 -3.98
CA TYR A 221 1.19 -19.45 -3.37
C TYR A 221 0.70 -19.30 -1.92
N ASN A 222 1.34 -18.41 -1.16
CA ASN A 222 1.07 -18.16 0.25
C ASN A 222 1.11 -19.45 1.10
N ASN A 223 2.31 -20.03 1.15
CA ASN A 223 2.66 -21.24 1.91
C ASN A 223 4.09 -21.07 2.47
N GLN A 224 4.69 -22.16 2.96
CA GLN A 224 6.05 -22.21 3.49
C GLN A 224 6.96 -23.11 2.63
N PHE A 225 6.68 -23.25 1.32
CA PHE A 225 7.49 -24.09 0.44
C PHE A 225 8.92 -23.55 0.33
N SER A 226 9.89 -24.46 0.27
CA SER A 226 11.32 -24.18 0.24
C SER A 226 12.04 -25.02 -0.82
N GLY A 227 13.33 -24.77 -1.02
CA GLY A 227 14.09 -25.44 -2.09
C GLY A 227 13.79 -24.84 -3.47
N SER A 228 14.28 -25.48 -4.53
CA SER A 228 14.17 -24.95 -5.90
C SER A 228 12.93 -25.43 -6.62
N ILE A 229 12.50 -24.66 -7.62
CA ILE A 229 11.48 -25.10 -8.59
C ILE A 229 12.01 -26.36 -9.31
N PRO A 230 11.25 -27.47 -9.36
CA PRO A 230 11.71 -28.69 -10.02
C PRO A 230 11.91 -28.53 -11.52
N VAL A 231 13.02 -29.04 -12.05
CA VAL A 231 13.28 -29.02 -13.52
C VAL A 231 12.26 -29.82 -14.32
N THR A 232 11.55 -30.75 -13.68
CA THR A 232 10.47 -31.52 -14.31
C THR A 232 9.26 -30.66 -14.64
N PHE A 233 9.14 -29.44 -14.11
CA PHE A 233 8.07 -28.52 -14.48
C PHE A 233 8.05 -28.19 -15.96
N GLY A 234 9.20 -28.27 -16.65
CA GLY A 234 9.28 -28.10 -18.11
C GLY A 234 8.48 -29.11 -18.94
N ASN A 235 7.88 -30.14 -18.31
CA ASN A 235 7.00 -31.11 -18.95
C ASN A 235 5.51 -30.70 -18.95
N LEU A 236 5.14 -29.65 -18.20
CA LEU A 236 3.75 -29.21 -18.01
C LEU A 236 3.27 -28.36 -19.19
N ASN A 237 3.28 -28.92 -20.41
CA ASN A 237 3.11 -28.15 -21.65
C ASN A 237 1.73 -27.46 -21.81
N ARG A 238 0.72 -27.89 -21.05
CA ARG A 238 -0.62 -27.29 -21.01
C ARG A 238 -0.78 -26.19 -19.96
N LEU A 239 0.25 -25.95 -19.14
CA LEU A 239 0.17 -25.01 -18.03
C LEU A 239 -0.05 -23.59 -18.55
N VAL A 240 -1.13 -22.98 -18.10
CA VAL A 240 -1.54 -21.60 -18.39
C VAL A 240 -1.17 -20.70 -17.22
N ASN A 241 -1.40 -21.17 -15.99
CA ASN A 241 -1.18 -20.42 -14.75
C ASN A 241 -0.19 -21.15 -13.85
N LEU A 242 0.93 -20.48 -13.52
CA LEU A 242 1.88 -20.94 -12.53
C LEU A 242 2.06 -19.87 -11.44
N SER A 243 1.54 -20.14 -10.24
CA SER A 243 1.65 -19.21 -9.11
C SER A 243 2.31 -19.87 -7.90
N LEU A 244 3.54 -19.44 -7.63
CA LEU A 244 4.39 -19.93 -6.55
C LEU A 244 4.82 -18.81 -5.57
N HIS A 245 4.26 -17.60 -5.72
CA HIS A 245 4.62 -16.43 -4.94
C HIS A 245 4.34 -16.58 -3.44
N GLN A 246 4.90 -15.70 -2.61
CA GLN A 246 4.70 -15.74 -1.14
C GLN A 246 5.07 -17.09 -0.54
N ASN A 247 6.32 -17.52 -0.76
CA ASN A 247 6.90 -18.75 -0.23
C ASN A 247 8.36 -18.51 0.18
N HIS A 248 9.10 -19.57 0.47
CA HIS A 248 10.53 -19.55 0.75
C HIS A 248 11.35 -20.28 -0.34
N LEU A 249 10.83 -20.35 -1.57
CA LEU A 249 11.51 -21.02 -2.68
C LEU A 249 12.83 -20.30 -3.00
N SER A 250 13.86 -21.06 -3.30
CA SER A 250 15.22 -20.55 -3.47
C SER A 250 15.93 -21.16 -4.68
N GLY A 251 17.12 -20.63 -4.98
CA GLY A 251 17.89 -21.06 -6.15
C GLY A 251 17.38 -20.44 -7.46
N PRO A 252 17.98 -20.82 -8.60
CA PRO A 252 17.69 -20.21 -9.88
C PRO A 252 16.32 -20.62 -10.42
N ILE A 253 15.69 -19.73 -11.19
CA ILE A 253 14.55 -20.08 -12.05
C ILE A 253 15.06 -21.09 -13.10
N PRO A 254 14.49 -22.31 -13.20
CA PRO A 254 14.97 -23.31 -14.15
C PRO A 254 14.74 -22.86 -15.61
N PRO A 255 15.75 -22.95 -16.50
CA PRO A 255 15.58 -22.57 -17.92
C PRO A 255 14.47 -23.32 -18.65
N VAL A 256 14.15 -24.53 -18.20
CA VAL A 256 13.07 -25.39 -18.71
C VAL A 256 11.67 -24.81 -18.53
N ILE A 257 11.48 -23.80 -17.66
CA ILE A 257 10.23 -23.03 -17.60
C ILE A 257 9.95 -22.34 -18.94
N GLY A 258 10.99 -21.99 -19.71
CA GLY A 258 10.86 -21.45 -21.07
C GLY A 258 10.26 -22.43 -22.09
N ASN A 259 10.01 -23.70 -21.74
CA ASN A 259 9.35 -24.67 -22.61
C ASN A 259 7.81 -24.62 -22.50
N LEU A 260 7.27 -23.91 -21.50
CA LEU A 260 5.84 -23.89 -21.20
C LEU A 260 5.07 -22.96 -22.16
N SER A 261 4.98 -23.36 -23.42
CA SER A 261 4.46 -22.52 -24.50
C SER A 261 3.01 -22.03 -24.31
N SER A 262 2.21 -22.70 -23.45
CA SER A 262 0.83 -22.29 -23.13
C SER A 262 0.74 -21.26 -22.00
N LEU A 263 1.85 -20.96 -21.33
CA LEU A 263 1.87 -20.16 -20.10
C LEU A 263 1.48 -18.71 -20.40
N GLN A 264 0.50 -18.20 -19.65
CA GLN A 264 -0.01 -16.83 -19.72
C GLN A 264 0.35 -16.03 -18.46
N PHE A 265 0.37 -16.68 -17.30
CA PHE A 265 0.62 -16.01 -16.02
C PHE A 265 1.73 -16.74 -15.25
N LEU A 266 2.81 -16.03 -14.94
CA LEU A 266 3.94 -16.55 -14.18
C LEU A 266 4.22 -15.65 -12.96
N TYR A 267 3.85 -16.14 -11.78
CA TYR A 267 3.99 -15.42 -10.52
C TYR A 267 4.96 -16.12 -9.57
N LEU A 268 6.17 -15.55 -9.45
CA LEU A 268 7.24 -16.05 -8.58
C LEU A 268 7.67 -15.04 -7.50
N TYR A 269 6.97 -13.93 -7.36
CA TYR A 269 7.34 -12.85 -6.44
C TYR A 269 7.31 -13.25 -4.96
N GLN A 270 7.96 -12.45 -4.11
CA GLN A 270 8.05 -12.69 -2.66
C GLN A 270 8.56 -14.10 -2.34
N ASN A 271 9.75 -14.41 -2.87
CA ASN A 271 10.50 -15.65 -2.66
C ASN A 271 12.00 -15.32 -2.47
N ASN A 272 12.84 -16.35 -2.42
CA ASN A 272 14.30 -16.24 -2.31
C ASN A 272 15.00 -16.70 -3.61
N HIS A 273 14.40 -16.52 -4.78
CA HIS A 273 15.02 -16.89 -6.06
C HIS A 273 16.29 -16.10 -6.29
N THR A 274 17.34 -16.77 -6.77
CA THR A 274 18.66 -16.19 -7.01
C THR A 274 19.08 -16.32 -8.47
N SER A 275 20.25 -15.79 -8.82
CA SER A 275 20.84 -15.86 -10.16
C SER A 275 20.07 -15.06 -11.23
N ALA A 276 20.59 -15.05 -12.45
CA ALA A 276 19.98 -14.33 -13.55
C ALA A 276 18.72 -14.99 -14.10
N ILE A 277 17.81 -14.16 -14.64
CA ILE A 277 16.66 -14.64 -15.40
C ILE A 277 17.16 -15.48 -16.59
N PRO A 278 16.65 -16.72 -16.79
CA PRO A 278 17.00 -17.53 -17.94
C PRO A 278 16.55 -16.87 -19.25
N LYS A 279 17.44 -16.81 -20.24
CA LYS A 279 17.11 -16.29 -21.58
C LYS A 279 15.92 -17.01 -22.22
N SER A 280 15.73 -18.29 -21.90
CA SER A 280 14.63 -19.13 -22.40
C SER A 280 13.25 -18.65 -21.97
N LEU A 281 13.10 -17.83 -20.91
CA LEU A 281 11.81 -17.23 -20.59
C LEU A 281 11.27 -16.37 -21.74
N GLY A 282 12.16 -15.82 -22.59
CA GLY A 282 11.76 -15.11 -23.81
C GLY A 282 11.08 -15.97 -24.88
N ASN A 283 10.96 -17.29 -24.69
CA ASN A 283 10.23 -18.19 -25.58
C ASN A 283 8.72 -18.24 -25.26
N LEU A 284 8.29 -17.70 -24.12
CA LEU A 284 6.92 -17.77 -23.62
C LEU A 284 6.00 -16.76 -24.30
N THR A 285 5.88 -16.82 -25.63
CA THR A 285 5.19 -15.79 -26.42
C THR A 285 3.70 -15.57 -26.10
N ASN A 286 3.05 -16.48 -25.37
CA ASN A 286 1.69 -16.33 -24.85
C ASN A 286 1.61 -15.62 -23.49
N LEU A 287 2.74 -15.30 -22.87
CA LEU A 287 2.79 -14.69 -21.55
C LEU A 287 2.16 -13.28 -21.58
N ILE A 288 1.23 -13.07 -20.68
CA ILE A 288 0.49 -11.83 -20.45
C ILE A 288 1.05 -11.13 -19.22
N ASP A 289 1.38 -11.89 -18.17
CA ASP A 289 1.83 -11.34 -16.90
C ASP A 289 3.07 -12.09 -16.39
N LEU A 290 4.12 -11.32 -16.11
CA LEU A 290 5.38 -11.80 -15.55
C LEU A 290 5.75 -11.00 -14.31
N GLU A 291 5.62 -11.65 -13.15
CA GLU A 291 5.94 -11.04 -11.87
C GLU A 291 7.00 -11.83 -11.10
N LEU A 292 8.19 -11.23 -11.03
CA LEU A 292 9.40 -11.78 -10.41
C LEU A 292 9.93 -10.84 -9.30
N SER A 293 9.13 -9.87 -8.87
CA SER A 293 9.47 -8.88 -7.85
C SER A 293 9.80 -9.51 -6.49
N ASP A 294 10.41 -8.75 -5.58
CA ASP A 294 10.69 -9.17 -4.20
C ASP A 294 11.44 -10.52 -4.14
N ASN A 295 12.59 -10.59 -4.80
CA ASN A 295 13.46 -11.77 -4.85
C ASN A 295 14.94 -11.35 -4.73
N GLN A 296 15.86 -12.29 -4.95
CA GLN A 296 17.31 -12.06 -4.96
C GLN A 296 17.90 -12.29 -6.36
N LEU A 297 17.11 -12.09 -7.42
CA LEU A 297 17.54 -12.28 -8.80
C LEU A 297 18.58 -11.23 -9.16
N ASN A 298 19.59 -11.61 -9.93
CA ASN A 298 20.74 -10.77 -10.22
C ASN A 298 21.17 -10.80 -11.70
N GLY A 299 22.31 -10.18 -12.02
CA GLY A 299 22.79 -10.09 -13.40
C GLY A 299 21.92 -9.18 -14.27
N SER A 300 22.10 -9.26 -15.59
CA SER A 300 21.36 -8.41 -16.53
C SER A 300 20.01 -9.01 -16.91
N ILE A 301 19.02 -8.13 -17.10
CA ILE A 301 17.72 -8.50 -17.66
C ILE A 301 17.92 -8.99 -19.11
N PRO A 302 17.53 -10.22 -19.46
CA PRO A 302 17.73 -10.75 -20.80
C PRO A 302 16.96 -9.97 -21.87
N ALA A 303 17.63 -9.60 -22.96
CA ALA A 303 16.98 -8.96 -24.10
C ALA A 303 15.87 -9.82 -24.74
N SER A 304 15.89 -11.15 -24.54
CA SER A 304 14.86 -12.06 -25.04
C SER A 304 13.49 -11.85 -24.37
N ILE A 305 13.41 -11.20 -23.21
CA ILE A 305 12.12 -10.78 -22.62
C ILE A 305 11.37 -9.83 -23.57
N GLY A 306 12.07 -9.05 -24.40
CA GLY A 306 11.45 -8.24 -25.45
C GLY A 306 10.76 -9.02 -26.58
N ASN A 307 10.82 -10.36 -26.58
CA ASN A 307 10.08 -11.20 -27.53
C ASN A 307 8.65 -11.54 -27.07
N LEU A 308 8.30 -11.20 -25.83
CA LEU A 308 7.00 -11.53 -25.22
C LEU A 308 5.91 -10.57 -25.70
N SER A 309 5.51 -10.67 -26.97
CA SER A 309 4.62 -9.70 -27.63
C SER A 309 3.22 -9.55 -27.03
N ASN A 310 2.78 -10.53 -26.22
CA ASN A 310 1.49 -10.47 -25.53
C ASN A 310 1.57 -9.89 -24.11
N LEU A 311 2.78 -9.54 -23.64
CA LEU A 311 2.99 -9.12 -22.26
C LEU A 311 2.33 -7.76 -21.99
N GLU A 312 1.50 -7.73 -20.95
CA GLU A 312 0.77 -6.57 -20.44
C GLU A 312 1.38 -6.07 -19.12
N VAL A 313 1.89 -6.97 -18.28
CA VAL A 313 2.49 -6.64 -16.99
C VAL A 313 3.90 -7.23 -16.88
N LEU A 314 4.87 -6.39 -16.52
CA LEU A 314 6.24 -6.80 -16.24
C LEU A 314 6.73 -6.16 -14.94
N TYR A 315 6.79 -6.95 -13.88
CA TYR A 315 7.25 -6.53 -12.56
C TYR A 315 8.51 -7.28 -12.15
N LEU A 316 9.61 -6.53 -12.08
CA LEU A 316 10.94 -7.02 -11.71
C LEU A 316 11.55 -6.23 -10.54
N TYR A 317 10.74 -5.41 -9.87
CA TYR A 317 11.20 -4.51 -8.81
C TYR A 317 11.72 -5.25 -7.57
N ASN A 318 12.48 -4.56 -6.72
CA ASN A 318 13.06 -5.10 -5.48
C ASN A 318 13.84 -6.41 -5.70
N ASN A 319 14.89 -6.32 -6.51
CA ASN A 319 15.82 -7.40 -6.85
C ASN A 319 17.27 -6.84 -6.90
N GLN A 320 18.21 -7.62 -7.44
CA GLN A 320 19.62 -7.24 -7.60
C GLN A 320 20.02 -7.13 -9.09
N PHE A 321 19.08 -6.80 -9.98
CA PHE A 321 19.36 -6.69 -11.41
C PHE A 321 20.36 -5.56 -11.70
N SER A 322 21.29 -5.80 -12.60
CA SER A 322 22.33 -4.87 -13.03
C SER A 322 22.39 -4.75 -14.56
N GLY A 323 23.31 -3.96 -15.10
CA GLY A 323 23.36 -3.67 -16.54
C GLY A 323 22.24 -2.72 -16.97
N SER A 324 22.00 -2.60 -18.28
CA SER A 324 21.02 -1.64 -18.82
C SER A 324 19.66 -2.26 -19.09
N ILE A 325 18.63 -1.41 -19.12
CA ILE A 325 17.30 -1.79 -19.62
C ILE A 325 17.45 -2.24 -21.09
N PRO A 326 16.97 -3.44 -21.48
CA PRO A 326 17.11 -3.90 -22.86
C PRO A 326 16.34 -3.04 -23.85
N VAL A 327 17.01 -2.63 -24.94
CA VAL A 327 16.36 -1.87 -26.04
C VAL A 327 15.16 -2.61 -26.66
N THR A 328 15.18 -3.94 -26.60
CA THR A 328 14.11 -4.82 -27.08
C THR A 328 12.81 -4.69 -26.29
N PHE A 329 12.81 -4.07 -25.11
CA PHE A 329 11.57 -3.78 -24.37
C PHE A 329 10.63 -2.89 -25.18
N GLY A 330 11.15 -2.05 -26.09
CA GLY A 330 10.32 -1.27 -27.01
C GLY A 330 9.52 -2.08 -28.04
N ASN A 331 9.62 -3.41 -28.03
CA ASN A 331 8.79 -4.31 -28.84
C ASN A 331 7.52 -4.80 -28.10
N LEU A 332 7.43 -4.57 -26.79
CA LEU A 332 6.34 -5.06 -25.92
C LEU A 332 5.08 -4.20 -26.07
N ASN A 333 4.54 -4.09 -27.27
CA ASN A 333 3.50 -3.09 -27.61
C ASN A 333 2.18 -3.23 -26.82
N ARG A 334 1.95 -4.33 -26.10
CA ARG A 334 0.79 -4.52 -25.21
C ARG A 334 1.05 -4.12 -23.76
N LEU A 335 2.29 -3.76 -23.42
CA LEU A 335 2.68 -3.49 -22.05
C LEU A 335 1.92 -2.29 -21.50
N VAL A 336 1.27 -2.52 -20.36
CA VAL A 336 0.47 -1.56 -19.59
C VAL A 336 1.25 -1.12 -18.35
N ASN A 337 1.94 -2.06 -17.68
CA ASN A 337 2.68 -1.81 -16.46
C ASN A 337 4.12 -2.30 -16.58
N LEU A 338 5.08 -1.41 -16.33
CA LEU A 338 6.50 -1.73 -16.27
C LEU A 338 7.10 -1.19 -14.97
N SER A 339 7.46 -2.10 -14.06
CA SER A 339 8.11 -1.73 -12.80
C SER A 339 9.44 -2.45 -12.63
N LEU A 340 10.52 -1.65 -12.61
CA LEU A 340 11.91 -2.07 -12.46
C LEU A 340 12.59 -1.40 -11.25
N HIS A 341 11.82 -0.76 -10.36
CA HIS A 341 12.37 0.04 -9.26
C HIS A 341 13.14 -0.83 -8.24
N GLN A 342 13.94 -0.19 -7.38
CA GLN A 342 14.74 -0.87 -6.34
C GLN A 342 15.61 -2.01 -6.91
N ASN A 343 16.51 -1.65 -7.81
CA ASN A 343 17.49 -2.54 -8.42
C ASN A 343 18.86 -1.84 -8.55
N HIS A 344 19.79 -2.42 -9.30
CA HIS A 344 21.09 -1.84 -9.64
C HIS A 344 21.24 -1.59 -11.15
N LEU A 345 20.14 -1.31 -11.85
CA LEU A 345 20.15 -1.03 -13.28
C LEU A 345 20.91 0.26 -13.56
N SER A 346 21.64 0.30 -14.67
CA SER A 346 22.56 1.37 -15.05
C SER A 346 22.46 1.71 -16.53
N GLY A 347 23.11 2.79 -16.95
CA GLY A 347 23.02 3.27 -18.33
C GLY A 347 21.71 4.04 -18.61
N PRO A 348 21.49 4.48 -19.85
CA PRO A 348 20.35 5.32 -20.18
C PRO A 348 19.05 4.53 -20.37
N ILE A 349 17.92 5.22 -20.18
CA ILE A 349 16.61 4.75 -20.66
C ILE A 349 16.68 4.61 -22.19
N PRO A 350 16.41 3.43 -22.76
CA PRO A 350 16.37 3.26 -24.22
C PRO A 350 15.25 4.11 -24.83
N PRO A 351 15.52 4.91 -25.89
CA PRO A 351 14.47 5.69 -26.55
C PRO A 351 13.33 4.84 -27.11
N SER A 352 13.57 3.56 -27.40
CA SER A 352 12.57 2.60 -27.86
C SER A 352 11.45 2.34 -26.84
N LEU A 353 11.66 2.63 -25.55
CA LEU A 353 10.57 2.57 -24.55
C LEU A 353 9.43 3.54 -24.88
N GLY A 354 9.70 4.62 -25.62
CA GLY A 354 8.65 5.52 -26.14
C GLY A 354 7.72 4.90 -27.17
N ASN A 355 7.94 3.64 -27.61
CA ASN A 355 7.03 2.92 -28.49
C ASN A 355 5.85 2.27 -27.72
N LEU A 356 5.92 2.19 -26.39
CA LEU A 356 4.98 1.45 -25.55
C LEU A 356 3.70 2.27 -25.28
N THR A 357 2.96 2.64 -26.31
CA THR A 357 1.85 3.61 -26.20
C THR A 357 0.67 3.18 -25.32
N ASN A 358 0.60 1.90 -24.92
CA ASN A 358 -0.39 1.39 -23.97
C ASN A 358 0.03 1.52 -22.50
N LEU A 359 1.26 1.95 -22.24
CA LEU A 359 1.81 2.04 -20.90
C LEU A 359 1.06 3.08 -20.06
N ILE A 360 0.58 2.65 -18.90
CA ILE A 360 -0.09 3.44 -17.88
C ILE A 360 0.89 3.74 -16.74
N ASP A 361 1.74 2.76 -16.38
CA ASP A 361 2.66 2.86 -15.26
C ASP A 361 4.11 2.54 -15.68
N LEU A 362 5.01 3.49 -15.42
CA LEU A 362 6.45 3.36 -15.65
C LEU A 362 7.23 3.73 -14.39
N GLU A 363 7.72 2.72 -13.69
CA GLU A 363 8.51 2.87 -12.47
C GLU A 363 9.94 2.36 -12.67
N LEU A 364 10.89 3.30 -12.69
CA LEU A 364 12.32 3.04 -12.84
C LEU A 364 13.14 3.64 -11.69
N SER A 365 12.49 4.04 -10.60
CA SER A 365 13.12 4.70 -9.46
C SER A 365 14.10 3.79 -8.71
N ASP A 366 14.91 4.38 -7.82
CA ASP A 366 15.81 3.63 -6.93
C ASP A 366 16.75 2.69 -7.69
N ASN A 367 17.48 3.26 -8.65
CA ASN A 367 18.43 2.55 -9.53
C ASN A 367 19.69 3.42 -9.77
N GLN A 368 20.54 3.01 -10.69
CA GLN A 368 21.76 3.72 -11.11
C GLN A 368 21.65 4.19 -12.57
N LEU A 369 20.43 4.40 -13.08
CA LEU A 369 20.19 4.84 -14.45
C LEU A 369 20.72 6.26 -14.66
N ASN A 370 21.28 6.52 -15.83
CA ASN A 370 22.00 7.76 -16.12
C ASN A 370 21.67 8.33 -17.51
N GLY A 371 22.42 9.36 -17.93
CA GLY A 371 22.16 10.06 -19.19
C GLY A 371 20.90 10.93 -19.12
N SER A 372 20.43 11.40 -20.28
CA SER A 372 19.22 12.23 -20.38
C SER A 372 17.97 11.38 -20.52
N ILE A 373 16.86 11.86 -19.93
CA ILE A 373 15.53 11.28 -20.16
C ILE A 373 15.18 11.42 -21.66
N PRO A 374 14.89 10.34 -22.39
CA PRO A 374 14.57 10.41 -23.81
C PRO A 374 13.28 11.18 -24.08
N ALA A 375 13.30 12.05 -25.09
CA ALA A 375 12.11 12.79 -25.51
C ALA A 375 10.97 11.87 -25.99
N SER A 376 11.27 10.66 -26.44
CA SER A 376 10.30 9.66 -26.87
C SER A 376 9.38 9.17 -25.74
N ILE A 377 9.76 9.34 -24.46
CA ILE A 377 8.85 9.07 -23.32
C ILE A 377 7.60 9.95 -23.40
N GLY A 378 7.68 11.14 -24.00
CA GLY A 378 6.52 11.99 -24.27
C GLY A 378 5.52 11.43 -25.30
N ASN A 379 5.79 10.28 -25.93
CA ASN A 379 4.84 9.60 -26.80
C ASN A 379 3.86 8.69 -26.04
N LEU A 380 4.10 8.44 -24.74
CA LEU A 380 3.32 7.54 -23.89
C LEU A 380 2.01 8.21 -23.44
N SER A 381 1.10 8.49 -24.36
CA SER A 381 -0.11 9.30 -24.09
C SER A 381 -1.07 8.71 -23.05
N ASN A 382 -0.95 7.42 -22.73
CA ASN A 382 -1.75 6.74 -21.70
C ASN A 382 -1.12 6.77 -20.31
N LEU A 383 0.09 7.30 -20.17
CA LEU A 383 0.85 7.25 -18.93
C LEU A 383 0.18 8.08 -17.84
N GLU A 384 -0.07 7.44 -16.69
CA GLU A 384 -0.64 8.03 -15.48
C GLU A 384 0.42 8.19 -14.38
N VAL A 385 1.39 7.27 -14.33
CA VAL A 385 2.47 7.27 -13.33
C VAL A 385 3.83 7.23 -14.03
N LEU A 386 4.70 8.18 -13.68
CA LEU A 386 6.09 8.21 -14.11
C LEU A 386 7.02 8.47 -12.91
N TYR A 387 7.69 7.40 -12.47
CA TYR A 387 8.65 7.44 -11.37
C TYR A 387 10.06 7.17 -11.86
N LEU A 388 10.89 8.22 -11.87
CA LEU A 388 12.30 8.17 -12.25
C LEU A 388 13.23 8.65 -11.11
N TYR A 389 12.69 8.84 -9.91
CA TYR A 389 13.40 9.42 -8.78
C TYR A 389 14.53 8.53 -8.27
N ASN A 390 15.47 9.10 -7.52
CA ASN A 390 16.64 8.41 -6.94
C ASN A 390 17.43 7.61 -7.99
N ASN A 391 17.97 8.34 -8.96
CA ASN A 391 18.80 7.83 -10.06
C ASN A 391 19.94 8.85 -10.36
N GLN A 392 20.63 8.69 -11.48
CA GLN A 392 21.71 9.57 -11.93
C GLN A 392 21.35 10.31 -13.24
N PHE A 393 20.06 10.58 -13.48
CA PHE A 393 19.62 11.26 -14.70
C PHE A 393 20.15 12.69 -14.76
N SER A 394 20.52 13.13 -15.96
CA SER A 394 21.10 14.44 -16.24
C SER A 394 20.39 15.12 -17.43
N GLY A 395 20.81 16.32 -17.82
CA GLY A 395 20.13 17.07 -18.87
C GLY A 395 18.82 17.70 -18.39
N SER A 396 17.94 18.10 -19.31
CA SER A 396 16.69 18.80 -18.99
C SER A 396 15.47 17.89 -19.14
N ILE A 397 14.37 18.25 -18.48
CA ILE A 397 13.08 17.59 -18.67
C ILE A 397 12.64 17.81 -20.13
N PRO A 398 12.34 16.75 -20.91
CA PRO A 398 11.95 16.91 -22.31
C PRO A 398 10.66 17.71 -22.47
N VAL A 399 10.63 18.64 -23.42
CA VAL A 399 9.42 19.41 -23.74
C VAL A 399 8.26 18.54 -24.25
N THR A 400 8.55 17.34 -24.73
CA THR A 400 7.54 16.36 -25.14
C THR A 400 6.71 15.84 -23.97
N PHE A 401 7.13 16.04 -22.72
CA PHE A 401 6.35 15.67 -21.54
C PHE A 401 5.00 16.38 -21.49
N GLY A 402 4.87 17.55 -22.13
CA GLY A 402 3.58 18.24 -22.26
C GLY A 402 2.51 17.48 -23.04
N ASN A 403 2.83 16.34 -23.64
CA ASN A 403 1.88 15.46 -24.32
C ASN A 403 1.26 14.39 -23.39
N LEU A 404 1.78 14.22 -22.17
CA LEU A 404 1.37 13.18 -21.22
C LEU A 404 0.09 13.59 -20.46
N ASN A 405 -0.99 13.88 -21.20
CA ASN A 405 -2.18 14.54 -20.65
C ASN A 405 -2.93 13.73 -19.56
N ARG A 406 -2.69 12.42 -19.45
CA ARG A 406 -3.25 11.54 -18.42
C ARG A 406 -2.38 11.44 -17.16
N LEU A 407 -1.19 12.05 -17.16
CA LEU A 407 -0.24 11.91 -16.08
C LEU A 407 -0.81 12.49 -14.78
N VAL A 408 -0.87 11.66 -13.75
CA VAL A 408 -1.33 11.99 -12.39
C VAL A 408 -0.13 12.21 -11.49
N ASN A 409 0.90 11.36 -11.62
CA ASN A 409 2.09 11.39 -10.78
C ASN A 409 3.36 11.56 -11.63
N LEU A 410 4.11 12.64 -11.39
CA LEU A 410 5.42 12.87 -11.99
C LEU A 410 6.47 13.05 -10.90
N SER A 411 7.34 12.04 -10.75
CA SER A 411 8.40 12.06 -9.74
C SER A 411 9.77 11.89 -10.37
N LEU A 412 10.55 12.97 -10.36
CA LEU A 412 11.89 13.06 -10.94
C LEU A 412 12.96 13.49 -9.91
N HIS A 413 12.59 13.54 -8.63
CA HIS A 413 13.46 14.03 -7.56
C HIS A 413 14.71 13.17 -7.34
N GLN A 414 15.70 13.66 -6.59
CA GLN A 414 16.95 12.92 -6.30
C GLN A 414 17.66 12.44 -7.58
N ASN A 415 17.98 13.38 -8.46
CA ASN A 415 18.71 13.15 -9.71
C ASN A 415 19.71 14.29 -9.94
N HIS A 416 20.29 14.36 -11.13
CA HIS A 416 21.15 15.46 -11.59
C HIS A 416 20.50 16.27 -12.74
N LEU A 417 19.16 16.29 -12.82
CA LEU A 417 18.44 17.04 -13.84
C LEU A 417 18.70 18.53 -13.69
N SER A 418 18.78 19.24 -14.81
CA SER A 418 19.25 20.61 -14.89
C SER A 418 18.43 21.41 -15.92
N GLY A 419 18.70 22.72 -15.98
CA GLY A 419 17.95 23.62 -16.85
C GLY A 419 16.57 23.97 -16.30
N PRO A 420 15.77 24.75 -17.06
CA PRO A 420 14.48 25.23 -16.61
C PRO A 420 13.44 24.11 -16.53
N VAL A 421 12.49 24.26 -15.60
CA VAL A 421 11.23 23.50 -15.66
C VAL A 421 10.49 23.91 -16.94
N PRO A 422 10.16 22.98 -17.85
CA PRO A 422 9.52 23.34 -19.12
C PRO A 422 8.10 23.91 -18.90
N PRO A 423 7.72 25.03 -19.54
CA PRO A 423 6.38 25.59 -19.40
C PRO A 423 5.24 24.64 -19.82
N VAL A 424 5.54 23.71 -20.73
CA VAL A 424 4.63 22.66 -21.21
C VAL A 424 4.19 21.68 -20.12
N ILE A 425 4.87 21.60 -18.98
CA ILE A 425 4.38 20.85 -17.80
C ILE A 425 3.05 21.43 -17.32
N GLY A 426 2.80 22.73 -17.53
CA GLY A 426 1.51 23.36 -17.24
C GLY A 426 0.34 22.88 -18.12
N ASN A 427 0.58 22.01 -19.11
CA ASN A 427 -0.48 21.40 -19.92
C ASN A 427 -1.06 20.12 -19.29
N LEU A 428 -0.40 19.56 -18.26
CA LEU A 428 -0.75 18.28 -17.65
C LEU A 428 -1.94 18.41 -16.69
N SER A 429 -3.13 18.68 -17.22
CA SER A 429 -4.32 19.00 -16.42
C SER A 429 -4.74 17.91 -15.41
N SER A 430 -4.31 16.67 -15.60
CA SER A 430 -4.61 15.55 -14.69
C SER A 430 -3.64 15.43 -13.52
N LEU A 431 -2.54 16.20 -13.53
CA LEU A 431 -1.44 16.06 -12.59
C LEU A 431 -1.87 16.44 -11.17
N GLN A 432 -1.59 15.54 -10.22
CA GLN A 432 -1.87 15.71 -8.80
C GLN A 432 -0.58 15.86 -7.98
N PHE A 433 0.49 15.16 -8.38
CA PHE A 433 1.75 15.16 -7.64
C PHE A 433 2.91 15.49 -8.58
N LEU A 434 3.65 16.55 -8.24
CA LEU A 434 4.84 16.98 -8.99
C LEU A 434 6.04 17.11 -8.06
N TYR A 435 6.97 16.16 -8.17
CA TYR A 435 8.17 16.09 -7.33
C TYR A 435 9.44 16.25 -8.18
N LEU A 436 10.06 17.42 -8.08
CA LEU A 436 11.31 17.77 -8.79
C LEU A 436 12.46 18.12 -7.84
N TYR A 437 12.30 17.90 -6.53
CA TYR A 437 13.29 18.30 -5.53
C TYR A 437 14.63 17.55 -5.62
N GLN A 438 15.66 18.09 -4.97
CA GLN A 438 17.01 17.50 -4.96
C GLN A 438 17.52 17.23 -6.38
N ASN A 439 17.53 18.29 -7.19
CA ASN A 439 18.04 18.33 -8.56
C ASN A 439 18.84 19.64 -8.78
N ASN A 440 19.24 19.91 -10.01
CA ASN A 440 19.94 21.13 -10.42
C ASN A 440 19.08 22.03 -11.33
N HIS A 441 17.76 22.04 -11.15
CA HIS A 441 16.87 22.89 -11.96
C HIS A 441 17.19 24.37 -11.75
N THR A 442 17.21 25.13 -12.83
CA THR A 442 17.54 26.56 -12.83
C THR A 442 16.39 27.42 -13.35
N SER A 443 16.57 28.73 -13.37
CA SER A 443 15.60 29.71 -13.90
C SER A 443 14.33 29.82 -13.05
N ALA A 444 13.43 30.73 -13.44
CA ALA A 444 12.17 30.95 -12.75
C ALA A 444 11.15 29.85 -13.01
N ILE A 445 10.27 29.60 -12.03
CA ILE A 445 9.10 28.75 -12.19
C ILE A 445 8.23 29.30 -13.34
N PRO A 446 7.88 28.48 -14.35
CA PRO A 446 6.96 28.92 -15.40
C PRO A 446 5.58 29.29 -14.86
N LYS A 447 5.02 30.41 -15.33
CA LYS A 447 3.67 30.84 -14.93
C LYS A 447 2.59 29.79 -15.24
N SER A 448 2.80 28.97 -16.28
CA SER A 448 1.89 27.92 -16.71
C SER A 448 1.71 26.80 -15.69
N LEU A 449 2.61 26.62 -14.70
CA LEU A 449 2.35 25.68 -13.61
C LEU A 449 1.08 26.02 -12.83
N GLY A 450 0.69 27.30 -12.80
CA GLY A 450 -0.59 27.74 -12.21
C GLY A 450 -1.85 27.25 -12.93
N ASN A 451 -1.71 26.54 -14.07
CA ASN A 451 -2.83 25.92 -14.77
C ASN A 451 -3.20 24.53 -14.21
N LEU A 452 -2.35 23.95 -13.35
CA LEU A 452 -2.49 22.58 -12.83
C LEU A 452 -3.50 22.52 -11.67
N THR A 453 -4.75 22.87 -11.90
CA THR A 453 -5.74 23.05 -10.82
C THR A 453 -6.08 21.78 -10.03
N ASN A 454 -5.68 20.60 -10.51
CA ASN A 454 -5.80 19.33 -9.79
C ASN A 454 -4.60 19.01 -8.88
N LEU A 455 -3.56 19.84 -8.89
CA LEU A 455 -2.34 19.60 -8.13
C LEU A 455 -2.62 19.66 -6.63
N ILE A 456 -2.18 18.62 -5.92
CA ILE A 456 -2.30 18.42 -4.48
C ILE A 456 -0.95 18.69 -3.83
N ASP A 457 0.14 18.21 -4.44
CA ASP A 457 1.49 18.37 -3.90
C ASP A 457 2.45 18.92 -4.98
N LEU A 458 3.16 19.99 -4.60
CA LEU A 458 4.18 20.62 -5.42
C LEU A 458 5.47 20.78 -4.62
N GLU A 459 6.47 19.96 -4.97
CA GLU A 459 7.77 19.98 -4.30
C GLU A 459 8.91 20.26 -5.29
N LEU A 460 9.46 21.46 -5.18
CA LEU A 460 10.56 22.00 -6.01
C LEU A 460 11.78 22.40 -5.16
N SER A 461 11.83 21.94 -3.91
CA SER A 461 12.89 22.24 -2.94
C SER A 461 14.26 21.75 -3.40
N ASP A 462 15.33 22.22 -2.75
CA ASP A 462 16.70 21.72 -2.98
C ASP A 462 17.10 21.76 -4.47
N ASN A 463 16.98 22.93 -5.09
CA ASN A 463 17.31 23.19 -6.49
C ASN A 463 18.03 24.55 -6.63
N GLN A 464 18.24 25.01 -7.87
CA GLN A 464 18.84 26.32 -8.20
C GLN A 464 17.81 27.25 -8.87
N LEU A 465 16.52 27.08 -8.58
CA LEU A 465 15.44 27.89 -9.15
C LEU A 465 15.54 29.32 -8.63
N ASN A 466 15.28 30.30 -9.49
CA ASN A 466 15.50 31.71 -9.18
C ASN A 466 14.34 32.62 -9.63
N GLY A 467 14.55 33.94 -9.56
CA GLY A 467 13.50 34.91 -9.89
C GLY A 467 12.37 34.93 -8.87
N SER A 468 11.24 35.55 -9.23
CA SER A 468 10.08 35.65 -8.34
C SER A 468 9.16 34.45 -8.44
N ILE A 469 8.58 34.03 -7.31
CA ILE A 469 7.50 33.03 -7.30
C ILE A 469 6.29 33.57 -8.10
N PRO A 470 5.81 32.87 -9.13
CA PRO A 470 4.68 33.34 -9.94
C PRO A 470 3.38 33.45 -9.14
N ALA A 471 2.66 34.56 -9.30
CA ALA A 471 1.34 34.73 -8.69
C ALA A 471 0.31 33.69 -9.14
N SER A 472 0.50 33.08 -10.32
CA SER A 472 -0.37 32.02 -10.85
C SER A 472 -0.36 30.74 -10.01
N ILE A 473 0.66 30.50 -9.17
CA ILE A 473 0.64 29.39 -8.19
C ILE A 473 -0.54 29.52 -7.23
N GLY A 474 -1.02 30.74 -6.95
CA GLY A 474 -2.23 30.95 -6.16
C GLY A 474 -3.54 30.48 -6.83
N ASN A 475 -3.51 29.99 -8.07
CA ASN A 475 -4.67 29.38 -8.73
C ASN A 475 -4.84 27.89 -8.38
N LEU A 476 -3.88 27.27 -7.72
CA LEU A 476 -3.86 25.83 -7.41
C LEU A 476 -4.75 25.52 -6.20
N SER A 477 -6.07 25.64 -6.36
CA SER A 477 -7.03 25.57 -5.25
C SER A 477 -7.07 24.23 -4.51
N ASN A 478 -6.54 23.16 -5.10
CA ASN A 478 -6.45 21.83 -4.49
C ASN A 478 -5.15 21.58 -3.72
N LEU A 479 -4.20 22.52 -3.76
CA LEU A 479 -2.86 22.33 -3.21
C LEU A 479 -2.89 22.23 -1.69
N GLU A 480 -2.31 21.15 -1.16
CA GLU A 480 -2.15 20.86 0.25
C GLU A 480 -0.71 21.05 0.71
N VAL A 481 0.26 20.80 -0.16
CA VAL A 481 1.69 20.92 0.14
C VAL A 481 2.39 21.79 -0.90
N LEU A 482 3.12 22.79 -0.44
CA LEU A 482 3.96 23.64 -1.27
C LEU A 482 5.35 23.82 -0.65
N TYR A 483 6.33 23.14 -1.24
CA TYR A 483 7.71 23.16 -0.80
C TYR A 483 8.62 23.76 -1.87
N LEU A 484 9.13 24.96 -1.59
CA LEU A 484 10.03 25.73 -2.45
C LEU A 484 11.34 26.11 -1.74
N TYR A 485 11.62 25.47 -0.60
CA TYR A 485 12.76 25.82 0.25
C TYR A 485 14.11 25.46 -0.40
N ASN A 486 15.19 26.04 0.12
CA ASN A 486 16.57 25.83 -0.36
C ASN A 486 16.70 26.02 -1.89
N ASN A 487 16.41 27.24 -2.33
CA ASN A 487 16.49 27.70 -3.72
C ASN A 487 17.04 29.15 -3.76
N GLN A 488 16.96 29.81 -4.90
CA GLN A 488 17.40 31.20 -5.11
C GLN A 488 16.22 32.15 -5.39
N PHE A 489 15.02 31.85 -4.89
CA PHE A 489 13.85 32.68 -5.12
C PHE A 489 14.01 34.07 -4.48
N SER A 490 13.58 35.10 -5.20
CA SER A 490 13.67 36.51 -4.82
C SER A 490 12.31 37.22 -4.98
N GLY A 491 12.24 38.52 -4.66
CA GLY A 491 10.98 39.26 -4.68
C GLY A 491 10.07 38.90 -3.50
N SER A 492 8.80 39.29 -3.56
CA SER A 492 7.84 39.11 -2.46
C SER A 492 7.05 37.81 -2.56
N ILE A 493 6.60 37.29 -1.42
CA ILE A 493 5.59 36.22 -1.36
C ILE A 493 4.31 36.72 -2.05
N PRO A 494 3.76 35.99 -3.06
CA PRO A 494 2.58 36.45 -3.78
C PRO A 494 1.34 36.56 -2.91
N VAL A 495 0.59 37.67 -3.03
CA VAL A 495 -0.68 37.87 -2.31
C VAL A 495 -1.76 36.87 -2.73
N THR A 496 -1.63 36.25 -3.91
CA THR A 496 -2.54 35.22 -4.40
C THR A 496 -2.43 33.91 -3.61
N PHE A 497 -1.40 33.72 -2.79
CA PHE A 497 -1.29 32.54 -1.93
C PHE A 497 -2.43 32.45 -0.92
N GLY A 498 -3.08 33.56 -0.56
CA GLY A 498 -4.28 33.55 0.28
C GLY A 498 -5.50 32.84 -0.32
N ASN A 499 -5.42 32.39 -1.58
CA ASN A 499 -6.45 31.58 -2.24
C ASN A 499 -6.27 30.07 -2.03
N LEU A 500 -5.11 29.62 -1.51
CA LEU A 500 -4.76 28.20 -1.36
C LEU A 500 -5.41 27.58 -0.11
N ASN A 501 -6.74 27.63 0.00
CA ASN A 501 -7.46 27.33 1.25
C ASN A 501 -7.28 25.89 1.78
N ARG A 502 -6.81 24.95 0.95
CA ARG A 502 -6.50 23.56 1.34
C ARG A 502 -5.06 23.36 1.81
N LEU A 503 -4.21 24.40 1.74
CA LEU A 503 -2.80 24.30 2.06
C LEU A 503 -2.60 23.96 3.53
N VAL A 504 -1.91 22.85 3.77
CA VAL A 504 -1.51 22.33 5.09
C VAL A 504 -0.06 22.71 5.37
N ASN A 505 0.80 22.60 4.35
CA ASN A 505 2.24 22.81 4.47
C ASN A 505 2.73 23.90 3.52
N LEU A 506 3.33 24.96 4.07
CA LEU A 506 3.99 26.01 3.28
C LEU A 506 5.44 26.20 3.74
N SER A 507 6.38 25.81 2.89
CA SER A 507 7.81 25.94 3.16
C SER A 507 8.52 26.74 2.08
N LEU A 508 8.97 27.94 2.44
CA LEU A 508 9.70 28.88 1.58
C LEU A 508 11.07 29.27 2.15
N HIS A 509 11.53 28.57 3.18
CA HIS A 509 12.76 28.90 3.90
C HIS A 509 14.02 28.75 3.03
N GLN A 510 15.15 29.30 3.47
CA GLN A 510 16.43 29.22 2.73
C GLN A 510 16.31 29.73 1.28
N ASN A 511 15.88 30.97 1.13
CA ASN A 511 15.76 31.66 -0.15
C ASN A 511 16.19 33.13 0.00
N HIS A 512 15.96 33.96 -1.03
CA HIS A 512 16.22 35.39 -1.02
C HIS A 512 14.91 36.21 -1.07
N LEU A 513 13.81 35.67 -0.57
CA LEU A 513 12.51 36.34 -0.56
C LEU A 513 12.58 37.60 0.30
N SER A 514 11.88 38.64 -0.12
CA SER A 514 11.96 39.99 0.43
C SER A 514 10.58 40.63 0.57
N GLY A 515 10.51 41.83 1.15
CA GLY A 515 9.23 42.49 1.43
C GLY A 515 8.49 41.85 2.62
N PRO A 516 7.25 42.30 2.90
CA PRO A 516 6.48 41.83 4.05
C PRO A 516 5.83 40.48 3.83
N VAL A 517 5.58 39.77 4.95
CA VAL A 517 4.67 38.61 4.96
C VAL A 517 3.26 39.13 4.60
N PRO A 518 2.62 38.63 3.53
CA PRO A 518 1.30 39.12 3.13
C PRO A 518 0.22 38.79 4.17
N PRO A 519 -0.65 39.76 4.57
CA PRO A 519 -1.72 39.49 5.53
C PRO A 519 -2.70 38.39 5.09
N VAL A 520 -2.85 38.20 3.78
CA VAL A 520 -3.71 37.16 3.18
C VAL A 520 -3.27 35.72 3.51
N ILE A 521 -2.04 35.49 3.97
CA ILE A 521 -1.61 34.19 4.51
C ILE A 521 -2.48 33.78 5.71
N GLY A 522 -3.01 34.75 6.46
CA GLY A 522 -3.97 34.51 7.54
C GLY A 522 -5.33 33.94 7.10
N ASN A 523 -5.58 33.82 5.79
CA ASN A 523 -6.79 33.18 5.26
C ASN A 523 -6.65 31.65 5.14
N LEU A 524 -5.44 31.10 5.28
CA LEU A 524 -5.13 29.69 5.06
C LEU A 524 -5.54 28.83 6.25
N SER A 525 -6.84 28.70 6.50
CA SER A 525 -7.36 28.05 7.72
C SER A 525 -6.93 26.60 7.93
N SER A 526 -6.50 25.90 6.87
CA SER A 526 -6.03 24.50 6.95
C SER A 526 -4.54 24.38 7.31
N LEU A 527 -3.81 25.50 7.34
CA LEU A 527 -2.35 25.51 7.47
C LEU A 527 -1.91 25.02 8.86
N GLN A 528 -0.99 24.05 8.86
CA GLN A 528 -0.39 23.46 10.06
C GLN A 528 1.09 23.84 10.19
N PHE A 529 1.81 23.97 9.07
CA PHE A 529 3.25 24.23 9.07
C PHE A 529 3.57 25.43 8.18
N LEU A 530 4.17 26.46 8.77
CA LEU A 530 4.59 27.67 8.08
C LEU A 530 6.08 27.95 8.34
N TYR A 531 6.91 27.71 7.33
CA TYR A 531 8.35 27.90 7.39
C TYR A 531 8.81 28.97 6.40
N LEU A 532 9.18 30.14 6.92
CA LEU A 532 9.66 31.28 6.14
C LEU A 532 11.10 31.72 6.53
N TYR A 533 11.75 30.98 7.42
CA TYR A 533 13.05 31.35 7.99
C TYR A 533 14.18 31.43 6.95
N GLN A 534 15.29 32.08 7.30
CA GLN A 534 16.46 32.25 6.42
C GLN A 534 16.06 32.87 5.06
N ASN A 535 15.46 34.05 5.13
CA ASN A 535 15.07 34.90 4.00
C ASN A 535 15.40 36.37 4.31
N ASN A 536 15.13 37.26 3.35
CA ASN A 536 15.28 38.71 3.50
C ASN A 536 13.93 39.41 3.79
N LEU A 537 13.00 38.73 4.47
CA LEU A 537 11.67 39.27 4.77
C LEU A 537 11.74 40.47 5.71
N THR A 538 10.92 41.48 5.47
CA THR A 538 10.92 42.77 6.19
C THR A 538 9.54 43.12 6.74
N GLY A 539 9.43 44.20 7.50
CA GLY A 539 8.14 44.67 8.03
C GLY A 539 7.61 43.84 9.20
N ALA A 540 6.42 44.19 9.66
CA ALA A 540 5.80 43.58 10.83
C ALA A 540 5.08 42.26 10.49
N ILE A 541 5.01 41.35 11.47
CA ILE A 541 4.15 40.17 11.39
C ILE A 541 2.68 40.64 11.26
N PRO A 542 1.92 40.20 10.24
CA PRO A 542 0.52 40.56 10.11
C PRO A 542 -0.33 40.00 11.26
N LYS A 543 -1.23 40.82 11.80
CA LYS A 543 -2.16 40.37 12.85
C LYS A 543 -3.03 39.18 12.41
N SER A 544 -3.34 39.10 11.12
CA SER A 544 -4.13 38.03 10.52
C SER A 544 -3.50 36.64 10.62
N LEU A 545 -2.19 36.50 10.84
CA LEU A 545 -1.60 35.19 11.12
C LEU A 545 -2.19 34.53 12.37
N GLY A 546 -2.71 35.32 13.32
CA GLY A 546 -3.44 34.81 14.47
C GLY A 546 -4.77 34.12 14.16
N ASN A 547 -5.22 34.12 12.91
CA ASN A 547 -6.41 33.38 12.47
C ASN A 547 -6.11 31.91 12.15
N LEU A 548 -4.83 31.51 12.06
CA LEU A 548 -4.39 30.18 11.67
C LEU A 548 -4.48 29.18 12.84
N THR A 549 -5.66 28.96 13.39
CA THR A 549 -5.83 28.19 14.64
C THR A 549 -5.40 26.72 14.56
N ASN A 550 -5.21 26.17 13.35
CA ASN A 550 -4.68 24.83 13.11
C ASN A 550 -3.13 24.78 13.08
N LEU A 551 -2.45 25.92 13.16
CA LEU A 551 -1.00 26.00 13.04
C LEU A 551 -0.31 25.29 14.21
N ILE A 552 0.58 24.36 13.88
CA ILE A 552 1.40 23.56 14.79
C ILE A 552 2.80 24.19 14.89
N GLN A 553 3.37 24.62 13.75
CA GLN A 553 4.70 25.22 13.72
C GLN A 553 4.72 26.53 12.93
N LEU A 554 5.32 27.55 13.56
CA LEU A 554 5.56 28.86 12.97
C LEU A 554 7.03 29.22 13.10
N GLU A 555 7.74 29.23 11.97
CA GLU A 555 9.16 29.60 11.93
C GLU A 555 9.42 30.77 10.98
N LEU A 556 9.77 31.91 11.57
CA LEU A 556 10.07 33.17 10.89
C LEU A 556 11.48 33.69 11.24
N SER A 557 12.37 32.81 11.73
CA SER A 557 13.70 33.18 12.22
C SER A 557 14.65 33.59 11.10
N HIS A 558 15.78 34.21 11.45
CA HIS A 558 16.82 34.60 10.49
C HIS A 558 16.25 35.42 9.32
N SER A 559 15.64 36.57 9.62
CA SER A 559 15.09 37.50 8.63
C SER A 559 15.29 38.95 9.11
N GLN A 560 14.68 39.90 8.43
CA GLN A 560 14.72 41.34 8.76
C GLN A 560 13.34 41.84 9.25
N LEU A 561 12.52 40.95 9.83
CA LEU A 561 11.20 41.30 10.33
C LEU A 561 11.32 42.23 11.54
N ASN A 562 10.43 43.21 11.63
CA ASN A 562 10.51 44.29 12.61
C ASN A 562 9.16 44.61 13.26
N GLY A 563 9.11 45.70 14.02
CA GLY A 563 7.91 46.07 14.78
C GLY A 563 7.67 45.16 15.99
N SER A 564 6.47 45.24 16.57
CA SER A 564 6.08 44.44 17.72
C SER A 564 5.49 43.10 17.31
N ILE A 565 5.76 42.04 18.09
CA ILE A 565 5.08 40.75 17.95
C ILE A 565 3.56 40.95 18.21
N PRO A 566 2.67 40.60 17.27
CA PRO A 566 1.22 40.80 17.46
C PRO A 566 0.65 39.92 18.57
N ALA A 567 -0.22 40.51 19.40
CA ALA A 567 -0.94 39.75 20.43
C ALA A 567 -1.85 38.64 19.86
N SER A 568 -2.28 38.76 18.60
CA SER A 568 -3.11 37.75 17.93
C SER A 568 -2.39 36.42 17.71
N ILE A 569 -1.06 36.36 17.75
CA ILE A 569 -0.31 35.09 17.75
C ILE A 569 -0.69 34.22 18.95
N GLY A 570 -1.11 34.81 20.08
CA GLY A 570 -1.64 34.06 21.22
C GLY A 570 -2.98 33.35 20.97
N ASN A 571 -3.60 33.50 19.80
CA ASN A 571 -4.81 32.75 19.41
C ASN A 571 -4.48 31.37 18.80
N LEU A 572 -3.22 31.07 18.52
CA LEU A 572 -2.78 29.85 17.86
C LEU A 572 -2.73 28.68 18.85
N SER A 573 -3.91 28.22 19.31
CA SER A 573 -4.02 27.24 20.40
C SER A 573 -3.38 25.88 20.13
N ASN A 574 -3.11 25.54 18.86
CA ASN A 574 -2.45 24.30 18.46
C ASN A 574 -0.92 24.41 18.31
N LEU A 575 -0.36 25.60 18.53
CA LEU A 575 1.05 25.87 18.27
C LEU A 575 1.95 25.13 19.26
N GLU A 576 2.89 24.36 18.72
CA GLU A 576 3.91 23.60 19.46
C GLU A 576 5.30 24.23 19.32
N VAL A 577 5.59 24.84 18.16
CA VAL A 577 6.89 25.48 17.89
C VAL A 577 6.70 26.92 17.42
N LEU A 578 7.34 27.85 18.11
CA LEU A 578 7.39 29.26 17.72
C LEU A 578 8.82 29.79 17.69
N TYR A 579 9.35 29.98 16.49
CA TYR A 579 10.69 30.51 16.27
C TYR A 579 10.66 31.87 15.57
N LEU A 580 11.01 32.92 16.31
CA LEU A 580 11.08 34.31 15.83
C LEU A 580 12.49 34.92 16.00
N TYR A 581 13.46 34.09 16.36
CA TYR A 581 14.80 34.53 16.72
C TYR A 581 15.59 35.10 15.54
N ASN A 582 16.62 35.90 15.83
CA ASN A 582 17.47 36.55 14.83
C ASN A 582 16.67 37.40 13.81
N ASN A 583 15.98 38.41 14.35
CA ASN A 583 15.18 39.40 13.63
C ASN A 583 15.37 40.79 14.29
N GLN A 584 14.54 41.76 13.92
CA GLN A 584 14.53 43.13 14.47
C GLN A 584 13.26 43.41 15.29
N PHE A 585 12.66 42.39 15.92
CA PHE A 585 11.44 42.59 16.71
C PHE A 585 11.70 43.46 17.94
N SER A 586 10.76 44.34 18.24
CA SER A 586 10.84 45.34 19.31
C SER A 586 9.57 45.35 20.17
N GLY A 587 9.54 46.15 21.23
CA GLY A 587 8.42 46.16 22.18
C GLY A 587 8.40 44.94 23.11
N SER A 588 7.30 44.72 23.82
CA SER A 588 7.18 43.66 24.83
C SER A 588 6.72 42.32 24.26
N ILE A 589 7.12 41.22 24.90
CA ILE A 589 6.54 39.90 24.65
C ILE A 589 5.04 39.95 24.99
N PRO A 590 4.12 39.56 24.08
CA PRO A 590 2.68 39.65 24.33
C PRO A 590 2.22 38.77 25.49
N VAL A 591 1.37 39.32 26.36
CA VAL A 591 0.76 38.56 27.46
C VAL A 591 -0.16 37.43 26.96
N THR A 592 -0.68 37.55 25.74
CA THR A 592 -1.52 36.50 25.13
C THR A 592 -0.74 35.22 24.83
N PHE A 593 0.60 35.23 24.87
CA PHE A 593 1.38 34.00 24.71
C PHE A 593 1.08 32.97 25.80
N GLY A 594 0.59 33.38 26.97
CA GLY A 594 0.14 32.46 28.02
C GLY A 594 -1.05 31.58 27.64
N ASN A 595 -1.67 31.80 26.47
CA ASN A 595 -2.74 30.96 25.94
C ASN A 595 -2.23 29.78 25.09
N LEU A 596 -0.94 29.75 24.75
CA LEU A 596 -0.34 28.76 23.85
C LEU A 596 -0.02 27.45 24.59
N ASN A 597 -1.03 26.81 25.19
CA ASN A 597 -0.83 25.71 26.14
C ASN A 597 -0.13 24.46 25.56
N ARG A 598 -0.08 24.31 24.23
CA ARG A 598 0.63 23.23 23.53
C ARG A 598 2.09 23.56 23.19
N LEU A 599 2.54 24.78 23.46
CA LEU A 599 3.86 25.24 23.06
C LEU A 599 4.95 24.45 23.79
N VAL A 600 5.81 23.81 23.01
CA VAL A 600 6.97 23.04 23.46
C VAL A 600 8.23 23.89 23.34
N ASN A 601 8.36 24.63 22.23
CA ASN A 601 9.54 25.42 21.91
C ASN A 601 9.20 26.89 21.67
N LEU A 602 9.83 27.78 22.44
CA LEU A 602 9.73 29.23 22.27
C LEU A 602 11.11 29.88 22.13
N SER A 603 11.43 30.36 20.92
CA SER A 603 12.69 31.04 20.63
C SER A 603 12.46 32.46 20.13
N LEU A 604 12.80 33.44 20.98
CA LEU A 604 12.69 34.88 20.69
C LEU A 604 14.06 35.59 20.78
N HIS A 605 15.15 34.85 20.92
CA HIS A 605 16.49 35.38 21.12
C HIS A 605 16.99 36.21 19.93
N GLN A 606 18.07 36.98 20.12
CA GLN A 606 18.66 37.83 19.06
C GLN A 606 17.63 38.76 18.41
N ASN A 607 17.00 39.59 19.23
CA ASN A 607 16.04 40.60 18.82
C ASN A 607 16.23 41.89 19.65
N HIS A 608 15.32 42.86 19.51
CA HIS A 608 15.28 44.09 20.28
C HIS A 608 14.09 44.14 21.26
N LEU A 609 13.62 42.98 21.72
CA LEU A 609 12.47 42.90 22.64
C LEU A 609 12.83 43.54 23.97
N SER A 610 11.88 44.27 24.55
CA SER A 610 12.06 45.13 25.72
C SER A 610 10.95 44.93 26.74
N GLY A 611 11.11 45.49 27.94
CA GLY A 611 10.14 45.28 29.03
C GLY A 611 10.31 43.93 29.73
N PRO A 612 9.41 43.59 30.67
CA PRO A 612 9.54 42.39 31.49
C PRO A 612 9.12 41.12 30.75
N VAL A 613 9.67 39.99 31.17
CA VAL A 613 9.16 38.66 30.83
C VAL A 613 7.74 38.53 31.43
N PRO A 614 6.69 38.30 30.63
CA PRO A 614 5.33 38.19 31.15
C PRO A 614 5.16 37.00 32.11
N PRO A 615 4.59 37.18 33.31
CA PRO A 615 4.37 36.07 34.25
C PRO A 615 3.50 34.93 33.67
N VAL A 616 2.62 35.25 32.74
CA VAL A 616 1.74 34.30 32.04
C VAL A 616 2.48 33.28 31.19
N ILE A 617 3.77 33.48 30.87
CA ILE A 617 4.61 32.43 30.27
C ILE A 617 4.71 31.21 31.19
N GLY A 618 4.62 31.40 32.51
CA GLY A 618 4.56 30.30 33.49
C GLY A 618 3.31 29.41 33.38
N ASN A 619 2.33 29.74 32.53
CA ASN A 619 1.16 28.90 32.26
C ASN A 619 1.43 27.82 31.19
N LEU A 620 2.56 27.90 30.47
CA LEU A 620 2.87 27.02 29.34
C LEU A 620 3.40 25.67 29.81
N SER A 621 2.52 24.85 30.38
CA SER A 621 2.91 23.58 31.03
C SER A 621 3.65 22.59 30.12
N SER A 622 3.48 22.67 28.80
CA SER A 622 4.16 21.81 27.83
C SER A 622 5.56 22.31 27.42
N LEU A 623 5.96 23.50 27.86
CA LEU A 623 7.18 24.15 27.39
C LEU A 623 8.43 23.41 27.89
N GLN A 624 9.29 23.03 26.95
CA GLN A 624 10.56 22.36 27.19
C GLN A 624 11.74 23.29 26.94
N PHE A 625 11.64 24.18 25.94
CA PHE A 625 12.75 25.04 25.55
C PHE A 625 12.32 26.50 25.49
N LEU A 626 12.98 27.35 26.29
CA LEU A 626 12.72 28.79 26.35
C LEU A 626 14.01 29.59 26.12
N TYR A 627 14.11 30.22 24.96
CA TYR A 627 15.27 31.02 24.55
C TYR A 627 14.90 32.50 24.37
N LEU A 628 15.31 33.34 25.30
CA LEU A 628 15.05 34.79 25.29
C LEU A 628 16.34 35.64 25.24
N TYR A 629 17.51 35.03 25.17
CA TYR A 629 18.80 35.72 25.24
C TYR A 629 19.04 36.76 24.14
N GLN A 630 20.03 37.64 24.35
CA GLN A 630 20.38 38.71 23.40
C GLN A 630 19.15 39.55 23.00
N ASN A 631 18.52 40.13 24.03
CA ASN A 631 17.40 41.07 23.92
C ASN A 631 17.60 42.24 24.91
N ASN A 632 16.69 43.21 24.88
CA ASN A 632 16.66 44.35 25.81
C ASN A 632 15.64 44.13 26.96
N LEU A 633 15.44 42.89 27.39
CA LEU A 633 14.46 42.55 28.44
C LEU A 633 14.89 43.11 29.80
N THR A 634 13.96 43.68 30.55
CA THR A 634 14.20 44.39 31.82
C THR A 634 13.38 43.80 32.97
N GLY A 635 13.72 44.12 34.22
CA GLY A 635 12.93 43.72 35.39
C GLY A 635 13.26 42.31 35.89
N ALA A 636 12.50 41.85 36.88
CA ALA A 636 12.77 40.57 37.56
C ALA A 636 12.23 39.37 36.77
N ILE A 637 12.91 38.23 36.91
CA ILE A 637 12.39 36.93 36.44
C ILE A 637 11.08 36.62 37.19
N PRO A 638 9.96 36.34 36.50
CA PRO A 638 8.70 36.01 37.16
C PRO A 638 8.79 34.70 37.96
N LYS A 639 8.26 34.69 39.18
CA LYS A 639 8.18 33.48 40.02
C LYS A 639 7.44 32.33 39.34
N SER A 640 6.46 32.66 38.48
CA SER A 640 5.63 31.71 37.74
C SER A 640 6.41 30.86 36.73
N LEU A 641 7.61 31.27 36.29
CA LEU A 641 8.46 30.39 35.46
C LEU A 641 8.84 29.09 36.18
N GLY A 642 8.83 29.08 37.53
CA GLY A 642 9.01 27.85 38.31
C GLY A 642 7.86 26.85 38.21
N ASN A 643 6.76 27.18 37.52
CA ASN A 643 5.65 26.26 37.25
C ASN A 643 5.90 25.40 35.98
N LEU A 644 6.94 25.69 35.20
CA LEU A 644 7.24 25.02 33.93
C LEU A 644 7.95 23.69 34.17
N THR A 645 7.29 22.73 34.83
CA THR A 645 7.92 21.49 35.32
C THR A 645 8.46 20.56 34.24
N ASN A 646 8.18 20.84 32.96
CA ASN A 646 8.73 20.11 31.80
C ASN A 646 9.91 20.84 31.13
N LEU A 647 10.33 21.99 31.65
CA LEU A 647 11.39 22.81 31.05
C LEU A 647 12.73 22.09 31.14
N ILE A 648 13.36 21.87 29.99
CA ILE A 648 14.67 21.24 29.82
C ILE A 648 15.77 22.32 29.74
N GLN A 649 15.50 23.40 29.00
CA GLN A 649 16.46 24.48 28.83
C GLN A 649 15.82 25.86 29.00
N LEU A 650 16.46 26.68 29.83
CA LEU A 650 16.13 28.08 30.07
C LEU A 650 17.33 28.98 29.81
N GLU A 651 17.21 29.84 28.80
CA GLU A 651 18.30 30.71 28.36
C GLU A 651 17.82 32.17 28.35
N LEU A 652 18.29 32.94 29.32
CA LEU A 652 17.93 34.34 29.54
C LEU A 652 19.17 35.26 29.52
N SER A 653 20.31 34.79 29.01
CA SER A 653 21.56 35.54 29.06
C SER A 653 21.54 36.81 28.19
N HIS A 654 22.50 37.71 28.41
CA HIS A 654 22.70 38.91 27.58
C HIS A 654 21.42 39.75 27.45
N SER A 655 20.89 40.20 28.59
CA SER A 655 19.72 41.07 28.72
C SER A 655 19.93 42.09 29.85
N GLN A 656 18.88 42.82 30.22
CA GLN A 656 18.88 43.80 31.32
C GLN A 656 18.02 43.34 32.50
N LEU A 657 17.88 42.03 32.70
CA LEU A 657 17.10 41.46 33.80
C LEU A 657 17.79 41.74 35.13
N ASN A 658 17.01 42.03 36.17
CA ASN A 658 17.53 42.49 37.46
C ASN A 658 16.81 41.85 38.65
N GLY A 659 17.23 42.21 39.87
CA GLY A 659 16.67 41.69 41.11
C GLY A 659 17.17 40.29 41.46
N SER A 660 16.48 39.63 42.39
CA SER A 660 16.82 38.28 42.86
C SER A 660 16.27 37.21 41.92
N ILE A 661 17.06 36.17 41.63
CA ILE A 661 16.56 34.99 40.90
C ILE A 661 15.54 34.24 41.78
N PRO A 662 14.31 33.96 41.29
CA PRO A 662 13.28 33.30 42.07
C PRO A 662 13.67 31.91 42.56
N ALA A 663 13.41 31.62 43.84
CA ALA A 663 13.64 30.29 44.41
C ALA A 663 12.83 29.18 43.72
N SER A 664 11.68 29.53 43.12
CA SER A 664 10.82 28.60 42.38
C SER A 664 11.48 28.00 41.13
N ILE A 665 12.51 28.65 40.57
CA ILE A 665 13.30 28.07 39.47
C ILE A 665 14.03 26.79 39.95
N GLY A 666 14.43 26.73 41.22
CA GLY A 666 15.03 25.53 41.81
C GLY A 666 14.06 24.34 41.93
N ASN A 667 12.77 24.50 41.61
CA ASN A 667 11.79 23.42 41.59
C ASN A 667 11.63 22.77 40.20
N LEU A 668 12.34 23.25 39.18
CA LEU A 668 12.27 22.73 37.82
C LEU A 668 13.10 21.44 37.70
N SER A 669 12.50 20.31 38.04
CA SER A 669 13.20 19.01 38.17
C SER A 669 13.76 18.45 36.85
N THR A 670 13.26 18.90 35.71
CA THR A 670 13.69 18.49 34.35
C THR A 670 14.74 19.42 33.74
N LEU A 671 15.08 20.52 34.42
CA LEU A 671 15.96 21.54 33.86
C LEU A 671 17.40 21.04 33.82
N GLU A 672 17.92 20.86 32.62
CA GLU A 672 19.30 20.43 32.36
C GLU A 672 20.23 21.63 32.17
N VAL A 673 19.72 22.67 31.52
CA VAL A 673 20.55 23.79 31.07
C VAL A 673 19.94 25.14 31.48
N LEU A 674 20.69 25.90 32.27
CA LEU A 674 20.30 27.23 32.73
C LEU A 674 21.42 28.25 32.47
N TYR A 675 21.13 29.24 31.63
CA TYR A 675 22.06 30.30 31.29
C TYR A 675 21.48 31.68 31.62
N LEU A 676 22.19 32.40 32.48
CA LEU A 676 21.75 33.69 33.07
C LEU A 676 22.82 34.79 32.97
N GLN A 677 23.97 34.50 32.37
CA GLN A 677 25.12 35.41 32.28
C GLN A 677 24.77 36.73 31.59
N ASN A 678 25.53 37.79 31.87
CA ASN A 678 25.34 39.11 31.27
C ASN A 678 23.93 39.70 31.52
N ASN A 679 23.55 39.73 32.80
CA ASN A 679 22.37 40.39 33.37
C ASN A 679 22.77 41.13 34.67
N GLN A 680 21.80 41.73 35.37
CA GLN A 680 21.98 42.54 36.59
C GLN A 680 21.40 41.86 37.86
N PHE A 681 21.58 40.55 38.01
CA PHE A 681 21.04 39.79 39.15
C PHE A 681 21.81 40.05 40.45
N SER A 682 21.09 40.17 41.57
CA SER A 682 21.66 40.54 42.88
C SER A 682 21.97 39.35 43.79
N SER A 683 21.42 38.15 43.52
CA SER A 683 21.56 36.97 44.38
C SER A 683 21.21 35.67 43.67
N ILE A 684 21.84 34.57 44.08
CA ILE A 684 21.54 33.20 43.66
C ILE A 684 20.76 32.49 44.78
N PRO A 685 19.60 31.87 44.51
CA PRO A 685 18.81 31.19 45.54
C PRO A 685 19.42 29.83 45.91
N VAL A 686 19.34 29.48 47.19
CA VAL A 686 19.85 28.19 47.72
C VAL A 686 19.15 26.98 47.09
N THR A 687 17.90 27.15 46.63
CA THR A 687 17.11 26.10 45.98
C THR A 687 17.70 25.59 44.67
N PHE A 688 18.70 26.26 44.08
CA PHE A 688 19.42 25.73 42.93
C PHE A 688 20.16 24.42 43.23
N GLY A 689 20.49 24.17 44.50
CA GLY A 689 21.02 22.87 44.93
C GLY A 689 20.04 21.70 44.77
N ASN A 690 18.76 21.97 44.49
CA ASN A 690 17.71 20.97 44.25
C ASN A 690 17.54 20.66 42.75
N LEU A 691 18.18 21.41 41.85
CA LEU A 691 18.17 21.09 40.42
C LEU A 691 18.97 19.80 40.22
N ASN A 692 18.42 18.86 39.45
CA ASN A 692 19.09 17.60 39.16
C ASN A 692 20.40 17.85 38.38
N ARG A 693 21.39 16.97 38.62
CA ARG A 693 22.72 17.03 37.99
C ARG A 693 22.68 16.81 36.49
#